data_AF-A0A8M1F2U6-F1
#
_entry.id   AF-A0A8M1F2U6-F1
#
_cell.length_a   1.000
_cell.length_b   1.000
_cell.length_c   1.000
_cell.angle_alpha   90.00
_cell.angle_beta   90.00
_cell.angle_gamma   90.00
#
_symmetry.space_group_name_H-M   'P 1'
#
loop_
_entity.id
_entity.type
_entity.pdbx_description
1 polymer ?
#
loop_
_entity_poly.entity_id
_entity_poly.type
_entity_poly.pdbx_seq_one_letter_code
_entity_poly.pdbx_strand_id
1 'polypeptide(L)'
;MEGSGRVADVIAQVAGLPVSEITISRIQQTLSLFSQEMFETLSESRIVEWTKKIQDIVRKRQLLTIFREGKDGQEDMDVAILQALLKASRSHDYFGHENWDHQLKLAVAWNRVDIARSEIFSDERQWKPSELHPVMMAALISNKPEFVKLFLENGVRLKELVTWDTLLYLYQHLDPSCLFHSKLQKVLAEEPERPACGPTAPRVQMHHVAQVLRELLGDFTQPLYPRPRTGDRPRLLLPVPNIKLNMQGVSLRSLYKRSSGHVGFTMDPVRDLLIWAIIQNRRELAEIIWAQSQDCIVAALACSKILKELSKEEEDTDSLEEMLALADEYEHRAVGVFTECYRKDEERAQKLLTRVSEAWGKTTCLQLALEAKDMKFVSHGGIQAFLTKVWWGQLCVDNGLWRVILCMLAFPLLYTNLISFRERKLQARRGLLRVRAFFNAPVVIFHLNVLSYFVFLCLFAYVLMVDFRPTPSWCEYLIYVWLFSLVCEELRQLFYDPDEFGLTKVAFLYFSDFWNKLDIGAILLFIAGLTCRLIPGLLYSGRVILSLDFIMFCLRLMHIFTISKTLGPKIIIVKRMMKDVFFFLFLLAVWVVSFGVAKQAILIHNESRVDWIFRGVVYQSYLTIFGQMPAYIDAIPVGVNFSLEQCSPNGTDPYKPKCPESDAVRHEPAFPEWLTVTLLCLYLLFTNILLLNLLIAMFNYTFQQVQEHTDQIWKFQRHDLIEEYHSRPPAPPPFILLSHLHLVIKRVVLKIPAKRHKQLKSKLEKNEESALLSWETYLKDNYLQNQQCQHKQRPERQIQDIGNRVNTVVDLLERESLKRSGSMEQRLASLEAQVAQTSRALHWIMTALRDSGFGSEEGVPTLAPQKASEGQDHELDSRQKADAVGDTHHVNARHLLYPDSHVTRFPVPNEKVPWDTEFLIYDPPFYTDDRKDKGLVDPVGNALEALAGISYNAVDGPIDRRSFHGLYAVQEALPLNPMGRTGLRGRGSLGWFGPNHTLQPVITRWRRNQDGAICRKSIKKMLEVLVVKHPLSESWALPGGSREPGEMLPRKLKRVLRREFWSSFQNLLVQGTEVYKGYVDDPRNTDNAWIETVAISIHFPDQSDMDLKRLNSHLHTCDPGMSVQWQVVDKRIPLYANHKTILQKVAALFGAFY
;
A
#
# COMPACT_ATOMS: atom_id res chain seq x y z
N MET A 1 34.63 6.71 14.29
CA MET A 1 34.63 7.86 13.36
C MET A 1 36.07 8.26 13.20
N GLU A 2 36.58 8.26 11.97
CA GLU A 2 37.92 8.78 11.67
C GLU A 2 37.87 10.32 11.68
N GLY A 3 38.85 10.98 12.29
CA GLY A 3 38.93 12.43 12.45
C GLY A 3 38.31 12.98 13.74
N SER A 4 37.61 12.16 14.52
CA SER A 4 36.86 12.62 15.70
C SER A 4 37.66 12.55 17.02
N GLY A 5 38.86 11.98 17.05
CA GLY A 5 39.67 11.96 18.27
C GLY A 5 40.84 10.98 18.30
N ARG A 6 41.80 11.30 19.18
CA ARG A 6 43.13 10.66 19.32
C ARG A 6 43.11 9.12 19.25
N VAL A 7 42.28 8.43 20.04
CA VAL A 7 42.23 6.95 20.04
C VAL A 7 41.47 6.39 18.84
N ALA A 8 40.42 7.09 18.38
CA ALA A 8 39.63 6.65 17.24
C ALA A 8 40.48 6.65 15.95
N ASP A 9 41.36 7.63 15.80
CA ASP A 9 42.25 7.78 14.64
C ASP A 9 43.34 6.70 14.62
N VAL A 10 43.90 6.36 15.79
CA VAL A 10 44.84 5.24 15.93
C VAL A 10 44.17 3.92 15.47
N ILE A 11 42.93 3.66 15.89
CA ILE A 11 42.20 2.46 15.47
C ILE A 11 41.88 2.53 13.96
N ALA A 12 41.46 3.69 13.45
CA ALA A 12 41.11 3.87 12.04
C ALA A 12 42.31 3.61 11.11
N GLN A 13 43.51 4.07 11.48
CA GLN A 13 44.73 3.85 10.70
C GLN A 13 45.16 2.38 10.71
N VAL A 14 45.02 1.70 11.84
CA VAL A 14 45.48 0.30 12.02
C VAL A 14 44.46 -0.72 11.51
N ALA A 15 43.18 -0.37 11.44
CA ALA A 15 42.12 -1.32 11.10
C ALA A 15 42.17 -1.88 9.67
N GLY A 16 42.87 -1.22 8.75
CA GLY A 16 43.14 -1.73 7.39
C GLY A 16 44.24 -2.80 7.32
N LEU A 17 45.08 -2.91 8.36
CA LEU A 17 46.24 -3.80 8.39
C LEU A 17 45.87 -5.24 8.83
N PRO A 18 46.59 -6.27 8.36
CA PRO A 18 46.48 -7.62 8.93
C PRO A 18 46.99 -7.63 10.38
N VAL A 19 46.40 -8.49 11.22
CA VAL A 19 46.69 -8.53 12.67
C VAL A 19 48.17 -8.85 12.95
N SER A 20 48.82 -9.61 12.07
CA SER A 20 50.25 -9.94 12.15
C SER A 20 51.19 -8.74 12.02
N GLU A 21 50.76 -7.66 11.34
CA GLU A 21 51.57 -6.46 11.12
C GLU A 21 51.42 -5.41 12.22
N ILE A 22 50.51 -5.65 13.18
CA ILE A 22 50.27 -4.75 14.31
C ILE A 22 51.31 -5.03 15.39
N THR A 23 52.50 -4.45 15.26
CA THR A 23 53.62 -4.58 16.21
C THR A 23 53.61 -3.47 17.27
N ILE A 24 54.34 -3.68 18.37
CA ILE A 24 54.52 -2.65 19.40
C ILE A 24 55.13 -1.37 18.77
N SER A 25 56.16 -1.53 17.94
CA SER A 25 56.83 -0.41 17.26
C SER A 25 55.91 0.38 16.33
N ARG A 26 55.00 -0.30 15.62
CA ARG A 26 54.03 0.36 14.72
C ARG A 26 53.01 1.18 15.50
N ILE A 27 52.51 0.67 16.61
CA ILE A 27 51.60 1.41 17.48
C ILE A 27 52.32 2.58 18.15
N GLN A 28 53.59 2.39 18.52
CA GLN A 28 54.43 3.45 19.07
C GLN A 28 54.57 4.63 18.08
N GLN A 29 54.86 4.32 16.81
CA GLN A 29 54.91 5.31 15.72
C GLN A 29 53.55 6.01 15.54
N THR A 30 52.46 5.25 15.55
CA THR A 30 51.11 5.78 15.35
C THR A 30 50.66 6.69 16.50
N LEU A 31 50.99 6.32 17.74
CA LEU A 31 50.72 7.13 18.93
C LEU A 31 51.53 8.43 18.92
N SER A 32 52.79 8.37 18.50
CA SER A 32 53.64 9.56 18.39
C SER A 32 53.12 10.58 17.37
N LEU A 33 52.41 10.11 16.33
CA LEU A 33 51.80 10.97 15.31
C LEU A 33 50.53 11.67 15.80
N PHE A 34 49.65 10.98 16.55
CA PHE A 34 48.36 11.55 16.97
C PHE A 34 48.34 12.16 18.37
N SER A 35 49.32 11.87 19.24
CA SER A 35 49.40 12.47 20.58
C SER A 35 50.82 12.44 21.16
N GLN A 36 51.62 13.47 20.84
CA GLN A 36 52.96 13.66 21.42
C GLN A 36 52.93 13.78 22.97
N GLU A 37 51.98 14.53 23.53
CA GLU A 37 51.84 14.73 24.99
C GLU A 37 51.58 13.43 25.77
N MET A 38 50.77 12.51 25.21
CA MET A 38 50.51 11.22 25.84
C MET A 38 51.67 10.26 25.62
N PHE A 39 52.38 10.37 24.50
CA PHE A 39 53.49 9.48 24.19
C PHE A 39 54.63 9.59 25.21
N GLU A 40 54.96 10.79 25.66
CA GLU A 40 56.03 11.04 26.65
C GLU A 40 55.68 10.55 28.07
N THR A 41 54.38 10.38 28.37
CA THR A 41 53.90 9.99 29.71
C THR A 41 53.54 8.52 29.86
N LEU A 42 53.57 7.74 28.77
CA LEU A 42 53.17 6.33 28.76
C LEU A 42 54.35 5.41 29.09
N SER A 43 54.18 4.54 30.08
CA SER A 43 55.13 3.46 30.37
C SER A 43 55.08 2.36 29.29
N GLU A 44 56.22 1.71 29.04
CA GLU A 44 56.32 0.59 28.09
C GLU A 44 55.29 -0.53 28.37
N SER A 45 55.02 -0.81 29.65
CA SER A 45 54.01 -1.79 30.07
C SER A 45 52.59 -1.47 29.57
N ARG A 46 52.21 -0.19 29.51
CA ARG A 46 50.90 0.23 29.00
C ARG A 46 50.83 0.17 27.48
N ILE A 47 51.94 0.43 26.78
CA ILE A 47 52.00 0.32 25.32
C ILE A 47 51.78 -1.14 24.89
N VAL A 48 52.37 -2.10 25.61
CA VAL A 48 52.15 -3.53 25.41
C VAL A 48 50.68 -3.90 25.64
N GLU A 49 50.07 -3.40 26.71
CA GLU A 49 48.65 -3.62 27.00
C GLU A 49 47.75 -3.07 25.88
N TRP A 50 48.02 -1.86 25.40
CA TRP A 50 47.26 -1.21 24.33
C TRP A 50 47.42 -1.94 23.00
N THR A 51 48.64 -2.39 22.70
CA THR A 51 48.94 -3.20 21.51
C THR A 51 48.09 -4.46 21.48
N LYS A 52 48.05 -5.17 22.61
CA LYS A 52 47.24 -6.37 22.76
C LYS A 52 45.74 -6.06 22.59
N LYS A 53 45.23 -4.98 23.22
CA LYS A 53 43.82 -4.57 23.08
C LYS A 53 43.47 -4.22 21.63
N ILE A 54 44.32 -3.49 20.92
CA ILE A 54 44.11 -3.12 19.51
C ILE A 54 44.12 -4.37 18.61
N GLN A 55 45.06 -5.29 18.82
CA GLN A 55 45.07 -6.58 18.11
C GLN A 55 43.76 -7.35 18.31
N ASP A 56 43.25 -7.41 19.54
CA ASP A 56 41.99 -8.09 19.85
C ASP A 56 40.77 -7.42 19.19
N ILE A 57 40.74 -6.08 19.13
CA ILE A 57 39.69 -5.30 18.45
C ILE A 57 39.72 -5.57 16.94
N VAL A 58 40.88 -5.41 16.29
CA VAL A 58 41.04 -5.58 14.84
C VAL A 58 40.82 -7.05 14.43
N ARG A 59 41.12 -8.01 15.30
CA ARG A 59 40.83 -9.44 15.04
C ARG A 59 39.35 -9.70 14.77
N LYS A 60 38.44 -8.97 15.42
CA LYS A 60 36.99 -9.06 15.18
C LYS A 60 36.50 -8.05 14.14
N ARG A 61 37.03 -8.12 12.92
CA ARG A 61 36.69 -7.23 11.78
C ARG A 61 35.20 -7.12 11.46
N GLN A 62 34.39 -8.11 11.86
CA GLN A 62 32.94 -8.11 11.62
C GLN A 62 32.18 -7.14 12.54
N LEU A 63 32.73 -6.83 13.72
CA LEU A 63 32.13 -5.90 14.70
C LEU A 63 32.73 -4.49 14.60
N LEU A 64 33.78 -4.32 13.80
CA LEU A 64 34.45 -3.05 13.58
C LEU A 64 33.99 -2.44 12.25
N THR A 65 33.54 -1.19 12.31
CA THR A 65 33.22 -0.37 11.13
C THR A 65 33.86 0.99 11.32
N ILE A 66 34.54 1.47 10.29
CA ILE A 66 35.18 2.78 10.27
C ILE A 66 34.32 3.65 9.37
N PHE A 67 33.93 4.80 9.88
CA PHE A 67 33.27 5.83 9.10
C PHE A 67 34.28 6.93 8.82
N ARG A 68 34.50 7.23 7.55
CA ARG A 68 35.45 8.23 7.06
C ARG A 68 34.69 9.42 6.50
N GLU A 69 34.75 10.54 7.19
CA GLU A 69 34.16 11.77 6.70
C GLU A 69 34.85 12.19 5.39
N GLY A 70 34.08 12.30 4.30
CA GLY A 70 34.53 12.75 2.99
C GLY A 70 35.02 11.68 1.99
N LYS A 71 35.49 10.49 2.41
CA LYS A 71 36.01 9.46 1.47
C LYS A 71 34.97 8.40 1.06
N ASP A 72 34.10 8.02 1.99
CA ASP A 72 32.98 7.12 1.75
C ASP A 72 31.76 7.99 1.44
N GLY A 73 31.74 8.52 0.21
CA GLY A 73 30.96 9.68 -0.21
C GLY A 73 29.56 9.79 0.36
N GLN A 74 29.22 10.94 0.95
CA GLN A 74 27.91 11.39 1.45
C GLN A 74 26.92 10.30 1.94
N GLU A 75 27.39 9.17 2.45
CA GLU A 75 26.50 8.20 3.09
C GLU A 75 26.15 8.79 4.47
N ASP A 76 24.89 9.21 4.61
CA ASP A 76 24.34 9.69 5.88
C ASP A 76 24.71 8.70 7.00
N MET A 77 24.98 9.24 8.21
CA MET A 77 25.45 8.46 9.36
C MET A 77 24.53 7.28 9.70
N ASP A 78 23.23 7.39 9.41
CA ASP A 78 22.22 6.33 9.59
C ASP A 78 22.52 5.09 8.72
N VAL A 79 22.98 5.26 7.48
CA VAL A 79 23.37 4.19 6.56
C VAL A 79 24.56 3.43 7.12
N ALA A 80 25.59 4.15 7.57
CA ALA A 80 26.79 3.54 8.14
C ALA A 80 26.47 2.76 9.42
N ILE A 81 25.58 3.28 10.27
CA ILE A 81 25.11 2.58 11.49
C ILE A 81 24.35 1.30 11.13
N LEU A 82 23.43 1.37 10.17
CA LEU A 82 22.65 0.21 9.71
C LEU A 82 23.54 -0.85 9.07
N GLN A 83 24.46 -0.46 8.18
CA GLN A 83 25.43 -1.36 7.58
C GLN A 83 26.33 -2.00 8.65
N ALA A 84 26.79 -1.24 9.65
CA ALA A 84 27.56 -1.77 10.76
C ALA A 84 26.74 -2.78 11.58
N LEU A 85 25.48 -2.49 11.86
CA LEU A 85 24.57 -3.37 12.58
C LEU A 85 24.29 -4.66 11.79
N LEU A 86 24.02 -4.54 10.49
CA LEU A 86 23.79 -5.68 9.59
C LEU A 86 25.05 -6.54 9.46
N LYS A 87 26.22 -5.92 9.33
CA LYS A 87 27.53 -6.60 9.29
C LYS A 87 27.81 -7.36 10.59
N ALA A 88 27.58 -6.71 11.74
CA ALA A 88 27.74 -7.32 13.05
C ALA A 88 26.74 -8.47 13.26
N SER A 89 25.47 -8.23 12.96
CA SER A 89 24.40 -9.21 13.03
C SER A 89 24.69 -10.41 12.13
N ARG A 90 25.17 -10.22 10.89
CA ARG A 90 25.55 -11.30 9.95
C ARG A 90 26.62 -12.24 10.53
N SER A 91 27.47 -11.73 11.42
CA SER A 91 28.53 -12.50 12.08
C SER A 91 28.09 -13.23 13.35
N HIS A 92 26.90 -12.95 13.87
CA HIS A 92 26.39 -13.60 15.08
C HIS A 92 25.84 -15.00 14.77
N ASP A 93 26.19 -15.96 15.62
CA ASP A 93 25.80 -17.36 15.47
C ASP A 93 24.38 -17.58 15.99
N TYR A 94 23.40 -17.58 15.08
CA TYR A 94 22.02 -18.00 15.38
C TYR A 94 21.68 -19.28 14.63
N PHE A 95 20.68 -20.01 15.16
CA PHE A 95 20.12 -21.15 14.46
C PHE A 95 19.39 -20.73 13.19
N GLY A 96 19.87 -21.24 12.04
CA GLY A 96 19.17 -21.14 10.77
C GLY A 96 19.01 -19.71 10.25
N HIS A 97 17.81 -19.40 9.74
CA HIS A 97 17.53 -18.20 8.96
C HIS A 97 16.95 -17.03 9.78
N GLU A 98 16.77 -17.18 11.09
CA GLU A 98 16.12 -16.17 11.94
C GLU A 98 16.85 -14.82 11.98
N ASN A 99 18.17 -14.85 11.82
CA ASN A 99 19.00 -13.66 11.78
C ASN A 99 18.59 -12.72 10.63
N TRP A 100 18.37 -13.30 9.45
CA TRP A 100 17.97 -12.54 8.26
C TRP A 100 16.52 -12.03 8.35
N ASP A 101 15.62 -12.79 8.97
CA ASP A 101 14.24 -12.34 9.26
C ASP A 101 14.29 -11.11 10.21
N HIS A 102 15.16 -11.13 11.21
CA HIS A 102 15.35 -9.98 12.11
C HIS A 102 15.96 -8.78 11.37
N GLN A 103 16.99 -8.99 10.55
CA GLN A 103 17.60 -7.94 9.73
C GLN A 103 16.61 -7.30 8.78
N LEU A 104 15.78 -8.12 8.12
CA LEU A 104 14.78 -7.63 7.20
C LEU A 104 13.68 -6.84 7.93
N LYS A 105 13.28 -7.27 9.12
CA LYS A 105 12.36 -6.51 9.99
C LYS A 105 12.96 -5.16 10.40
N LEU A 106 14.25 -5.11 10.73
CA LEU A 106 14.94 -3.86 11.02
C LEU A 106 14.99 -2.96 9.79
N ALA A 107 15.39 -3.46 8.63
CA ALA A 107 15.44 -2.68 7.40
C ALA A 107 14.07 -2.08 7.04
N VAL A 108 12.99 -2.87 7.19
CA VAL A 108 11.62 -2.39 7.01
C VAL A 108 11.29 -1.33 8.05
N ALA A 109 11.57 -1.54 9.34
CA ALA A 109 11.29 -0.56 10.39
C ALA A 109 11.91 0.81 10.09
N TRP A 110 13.16 0.83 9.61
CA TRP A 110 13.93 2.03 9.28
C TRP A 110 13.62 2.65 7.90
N ASN A 111 12.75 2.02 7.11
CA ASN A 111 12.36 2.48 5.77
C ASN A 111 13.53 2.64 4.76
N ARG A 112 14.58 1.83 4.89
CA ARG A 112 15.75 1.83 3.99
C ARG A 112 15.72 0.66 3.01
N VAL A 113 15.00 0.85 1.90
CA VAL A 113 14.80 -0.18 0.85
C VAL A 113 16.06 -0.41 0.00
N ASP A 114 16.88 0.62 -0.14
CA ASP A 114 18.18 0.62 -0.80
C ASP A 114 19.13 -0.40 -0.17
N ILE A 115 19.27 -0.36 1.16
CA ILE A 115 20.11 -1.30 1.93
C ILE A 115 19.52 -2.71 1.87
N ALA A 116 18.20 -2.84 1.97
CA ALA A 116 17.57 -4.16 1.85
C ALA A 116 17.85 -4.80 0.48
N ARG A 117 17.77 -4.00 -0.60
CA ARG A 117 18.02 -4.45 -1.97
C ARG A 117 19.49 -4.85 -2.19
N SER A 118 20.45 -4.07 -1.69
CA SER A 118 21.88 -4.36 -1.88
C SER A 118 22.43 -5.45 -0.97
N GLU A 119 22.10 -5.43 0.33
CA GLU A 119 22.72 -6.30 1.34
C GLU A 119 21.92 -7.59 1.61
N ILE A 120 20.58 -7.52 1.60
CA ILE A 120 19.72 -8.65 2.01
C ILE A 120 19.26 -9.48 0.80
N PHE A 121 18.94 -8.83 -0.31
CA PHE A 121 18.53 -9.47 -1.57
C PHE A 121 19.70 -9.60 -2.56
N SER A 122 20.82 -10.14 -2.08
CA SER A 122 21.98 -10.47 -2.92
C SER A 122 21.81 -11.82 -3.64
N ASP A 123 22.45 -11.97 -4.80
CA ASP A 123 22.37 -13.15 -5.67
C ASP A 123 22.81 -14.47 -5.00
N GLU A 124 23.52 -14.39 -3.87
CA GLU A 124 23.97 -15.54 -3.11
C GLU A 124 22.82 -16.31 -2.41
N ARG A 125 21.62 -15.72 -2.26
CA ARG A 125 20.49 -16.34 -1.56
C ARG A 125 19.22 -16.38 -2.39
N GLN A 126 18.65 -17.58 -2.49
CA GLN A 126 17.30 -17.78 -2.99
C GLN A 126 16.29 -17.75 -1.84
N TRP A 127 15.42 -16.75 -1.83
CA TRP A 127 14.34 -16.62 -0.85
C TRP A 127 13.13 -17.47 -1.24
N LYS A 128 12.47 -18.09 -0.25
CA LYS A 128 11.13 -18.66 -0.46
C LYS A 128 10.09 -17.58 -0.24
N PRO A 129 9.10 -17.40 -1.14
CA PRO A 129 8.06 -16.38 -0.99
C PRO A 129 7.34 -16.43 0.36
N SER A 130 7.08 -17.63 0.89
CA SER A 130 6.41 -17.85 2.18
C SER A 130 7.17 -17.27 3.38
N GLU A 131 8.50 -17.16 3.31
CA GLU A 131 9.32 -16.58 4.39
C GLU A 131 9.15 -15.06 4.46
N LEU A 132 8.77 -14.42 3.35
CA LEU A 132 8.59 -12.97 3.26
C LEU A 132 7.19 -12.52 3.71
N HIS A 133 6.22 -13.44 3.85
CA HIS A 133 4.84 -13.09 4.19
C HIS A 133 4.70 -12.24 5.47
N PRO A 134 5.35 -12.57 6.61
CA PRO A 134 5.19 -11.77 7.85
C PRO A 134 5.73 -10.35 7.69
N VAL A 135 6.81 -10.20 6.93
CA VAL A 135 7.44 -8.89 6.70
C VAL A 135 6.64 -8.08 5.69
N MET A 136 6.11 -8.71 4.66
CA MET A 136 5.17 -8.11 3.72
C MET A 136 3.95 -7.53 4.44
N MET A 137 3.39 -8.26 5.41
CA MET A 137 2.28 -7.78 6.24
C MET A 137 2.67 -6.55 7.07
N ALA A 138 3.87 -6.55 7.67
CA ALA A 138 4.36 -5.38 8.41
C ALA A 138 4.58 -4.16 7.49
N ALA A 139 5.09 -4.37 6.28
CA ALA A 139 5.27 -3.32 5.28
C ALA A 139 3.94 -2.74 4.77
N LEU A 140 2.92 -3.60 4.59
CA LEU A 140 1.57 -3.18 4.26
C LEU A 140 0.99 -2.31 5.37
N ILE A 141 0.97 -2.78 6.63
CA ILE A 141 0.42 -2.03 7.77
C ILE A 141 1.12 -0.68 7.93
N SER A 142 2.46 -0.65 7.87
CA SER A 142 3.27 0.57 8.04
C SER A 142 3.33 1.50 6.83
N ASN A 143 2.55 1.25 5.77
CA ASN A 143 2.47 2.08 4.57
C ASN A 143 3.83 2.28 3.86
N LYS A 144 4.56 1.20 3.57
CA LYS A 144 5.89 1.25 2.93
C LYS A 144 5.85 0.66 1.51
N PRO A 145 5.41 1.43 0.50
CA PRO A 145 5.14 0.94 -0.85
C PRO A 145 6.38 0.40 -1.58
N GLU A 146 7.55 1.02 -1.39
CA GLU A 146 8.79 0.55 -2.02
C GLU A 146 9.23 -0.84 -1.54
N PHE A 147 9.00 -1.17 -0.26
CA PHE A 147 9.22 -2.53 0.24
C PHE A 147 8.22 -3.53 -0.33
N VAL A 148 6.94 -3.14 -0.45
CA VAL A 148 5.91 -3.97 -1.08
C VAL A 148 6.30 -4.29 -2.52
N LYS A 149 6.75 -3.28 -3.28
CA LYS A 149 7.25 -3.44 -4.64
C LYS A 149 8.46 -4.37 -4.71
N LEU A 150 9.44 -4.19 -3.82
CA LEU A 150 10.61 -5.07 -3.72
C LEU A 150 10.21 -6.53 -3.44
N PHE A 151 9.22 -6.76 -2.57
CA PHE A 151 8.75 -8.12 -2.27
C PHE A 151 7.99 -8.75 -3.44
N LEU A 152 7.23 -7.96 -4.22
CA LEU A 152 6.60 -8.43 -5.45
C LEU A 152 7.64 -8.79 -6.53
N GLU A 153 8.69 -7.97 -6.68
CA GLU A 153 9.84 -8.26 -7.58
C GLU A 153 10.54 -9.57 -7.20
N ASN A 154 10.61 -9.88 -5.90
CA ASN A 154 11.18 -11.12 -5.36
C ASN A 154 10.21 -12.32 -5.34
N GLY A 155 9.07 -12.24 -6.04
CA GLY A 155 8.18 -13.38 -6.29
C GLY A 155 7.11 -13.65 -5.24
N VAL A 156 6.79 -12.69 -4.36
CA VAL A 156 5.62 -12.81 -3.46
C VAL A 156 4.33 -12.66 -4.27
N ARG A 157 3.47 -13.68 -4.24
CA ARG A 157 2.16 -13.65 -4.91
C ARG A 157 1.07 -13.21 -3.93
N LEU A 158 0.40 -12.09 -4.22
CA LEU A 158 -0.68 -11.57 -3.36
C LEU A 158 -1.82 -12.57 -3.14
N LYS A 159 -2.11 -13.42 -4.14
CA LYS A 159 -3.14 -14.46 -4.05
C LYS A 159 -2.82 -15.55 -3.02
N GLU A 160 -1.54 -15.79 -2.72
CA GLU A 160 -1.11 -16.77 -1.71
C GLU A 160 -0.94 -16.14 -0.34
N LEU A 161 -0.64 -14.84 -0.31
CA LEU A 161 -0.46 -14.06 0.93
C LEU A 161 -1.80 -13.83 1.63
N VAL A 162 -2.82 -13.40 0.88
CA VAL A 162 -4.09 -12.92 1.44
C VAL A 162 -5.03 -14.10 1.69
N THR A 163 -4.97 -14.61 2.91
CA THR A 163 -5.93 -15.54 3.53
C THR A 163 -7.02 -14.79 4.30
N TRP A 164 -8.09 -15.48 4.70
CA TRP A 164 -9.17 -14.91 5.52
C TRP A 164 -8.65 -14.30 6.83
N ASP A 165 -7.77 -15.03 7.53
CA ASP A 165 -7.24 -14.58 8.83
C ASP A 165 -6.28 -13.39 8.67
N THR A 166 -5.47 -13.37 7.61
CA THR A 166 -4.61 -12.22 7.31
C THR A 166 -5.41 -10.98 6.95
N LEU A 167 -6.53 -11.13 6.22
CA LEU A 167 -7.38 -10.02 5.85
C LEU A 167 -8.12 -9.45 7.06
N LEU A 168 -8.64 -10.32 7.94
CA LEU A 168 -9.22 -9.89 9.21
C LEU A 168 -8.19 -9.17 10.08
N TYR A 169 -6.94 -9.66 10.10
CA TYR A 169 -5.84 -9.02 10.81
C TYR A 169 -5.52 -7.63 10.25
N LEU A 170 -5.53 -7.45 8.92
CA LEU A 170 -5.37 -6.13 8.29
C LEU A 170 -6.51 -5.17 8.64
N TYR A 171 -7.75 -5.66 8.68
CA TYR A 171 -8.91 -4.84 9.08
C TYR A 171 -8.92 -4.48 10.58
N GLN A 172 -8.22 -5.23 11.42
CA GLN A 172 -8.03 -4.88 12.84
C GLN A 172 -6.97 -3.79 13.03
N HIS A 173 -6.04 -3.65 12.09
CA HIS A 173 -4.95 -2.65 12.13
C HIS A 173 -5.19 -1.54 11.10
N LEU A 174 -6.43 -1.03 11.01
CA LEU A 174 -6.70 0.22 10.29
C LEU A 174 -6.14 1.40 11.07
N ASP A 175 -5.75 2.46 10.35
CA ASP A 175 -5.39 3.72 10.97
C ASP A 175 -6.59 4.30 11.74
N PRO A 176 -6.48 4.60 13.04
CA PRO A 176 -7.56 5.18 13.83
C PRO A 176 -8.05 6.54 13.32
N SER A 177 -7.21 7.28 12.58
CA SER A 177 -7.56 8.58 11.99
C SER A 177 -8.52 8.48 10.80
N CYS A 178 -8.65 7.29 10.21
CA CYS A 178 -9.46 7.09 9.01
C CYS A 178 -10.98 7.10 9.31
N LEU A 179 -11.76 7.82 8.50
CA LEU A 179 -13.22 7.86 8.58
C LEU A 179 -13.89 6.46 8.50
N PHE A 180 -13.31 5.53 7.75
CA PHE A 180 -13.83 4.16 7.70
C PHE A 180 -13.73 3.46 9.06
N HIS A 181 -12.69 3.74 9.85
CA HIS A 181 -12.52 3.15 11.18
C HIS A 181 -13.62 3.62 12.14
N SER A 182 -13.95 4.92 12.12
CA SER A 182 -14.99 5.48 12.98
C SER A 182 -16.39 4.93 12.62
N LYS A 183 -16.70 4.78 11.33
CA LYS A 183 -17.93 4.10 10.86
C LYS A 183 -17.98 2.64 11.29
N LEU A 184 -16.89 1.91 11.15
CA LEU A 184 -16.83 0.52 11.56
C LEU A 184 -17.08 0.38 13.07
N GLN A 185 -16.48 1.27 13.87
CA GLN A 185 -16.70 1.31 15.32
C GLN A 185 -18.16 1.66 15.67
N LYS A 186 -18.81 2.55 14.91
CA LYS A 186 -20.23 2.87 15.07
C LYS A 186 -21.12 1.66 14.78
N VAL A 187 -20.89 0.93 13.68
CA VAL A 187 -21.63 -0.31 13.36
C VAL A 187 -21.41 -1.39 14.44
N LEU A 188 -20.19 -1.49 14.97
CA LEU A 188 -19.86 -2.37 16.11
C LEU A 188 -20.62 -1.99 17.40
N ALA A 189 -20.93 -0.71 17.60
CA ALA A 189 -21.71 -0.23 18.74
C ALA A 189 -23.23 -0.39 18.55
N GLU A 190 -23.71 -0.37 17.32
CA GLU A 190 -25.13 -0.48 16.98
C GLU A 190 -25.65 -1.94 16.93
N GLU A 191 -24.79 -2.95 16.74
CA GLU A 191 -25.23 -4.35 16.74
C GLU A 191 -25.63 -4.85 18.16
N PRO A 192 -26.88 -5.33 18.34
CA PRO A 192 -27.43 -5.71 19.65
C PRO A 192 -27.08 -7.15 20.07
N GLU A 193 -25.93 -7.70 19.68
CA GLU A 193 -25.52 -9.04 20.16
C GLU A 193 -25.35 -9.02 21.70
N ARG A 194 -26.42 -9.48 22.38
CA ARG A 194 -26.53 -9.67 23.82
C ARG A 194 -25.21 -10.17 24.42
N PRO A 195 -24.70 -9.55 25.51
CA PRO A 195 -23.50 -10.02 26.19
C PRO A 195 -23.81 -11.32 26.95
N ALA A 196 -23.80 -12.45 26.25
CA ALA A 196 -23.95 -13.77 26.87
C ALA A 196 -22.59 -14.35 27.34
N CYS A 197 -21.46 -13.68 27.12
CA CYS A 197 -20.16 -14.11 27.64
C CYS A 197 -19.18 -12.94 27.80
N GLY A 198 -19.07 -12.40 29.02
CA GLY A 198 -17.89 -11.70 29.56
C GLY A 198 -17.54 -10.30 29.01
N PRO A 199 -16.71 -9.53 29.76
CA PRO A 199 -16.30 -8.18 29.39
C PRO A 199 -15.11 -8.23 28.42
N THR A 200 -15.31 -8.71 27.21
CA THR A 200 -14.30 -8.62 26.14
C THR A 200 -14.80 -7.69 25.05
N ALA A 201 -14.02 -6.65 24.75
CA ALA A 201 -14.32 -5.63 23.76
C ALA A 201 -14.87 -6.22 22.44
N PRO A 202 -15.84 -5.56 21.80
CA PRO A 202 -16.43 -6.02 20.55
C PRO A 202 -15.33 -6.13 19.48
N ARG A 203 -15.14 -7.33 18.93
CA ARG A 203 -14.11 -7.59 17.90
C ARG A 203 -14.70 -7.42 16.51
N VAL A 204 -13.94 -6.77 15.63
CA VAL A 204 -14.26 -6.63 14.20
C VAL A 204 -14.47 -8.02 13.59
N GLN A 205 -15.59 -8.20 12.88
CA GLN A 205 -15.86 -9.36 12.04
C GLN A 205 -16.06 -8.92 10.60
N MET A 206 -15.83 -9.82 9.66
CA MET A 206 -15.86 -9.50 8.24
C MET A 206 -17.25 -9.08 7.71
N HIS A 207 -18.32 -9.53 8.36
CA HIS A 207 -19.66 -9.13 7.99
C HIS A 207 -19.99 -7.68 8.40
N HIS A 208 -19.35 -7.16 9.47
CA HIS A 208 -19.46 -5.73 9.82
C HIS A 208 -18.80 -4.87 8.72
N VAL A 209 -17.63 -5.30 8.23
CA VAL A 209 -16.95 -4.65 7.10
C VAL A 209 -17.82 -4.69 5.83
N ALA A 210 -18.45 -5.83 5.54
CA ALA A 210 -19.36 -5.94 4.39
C ALA A 210 -20.57 -5.01 4.48
N GLN A 211 -21.11 -4.76 5.67
CA GLN A 211 -22.23 -3.86 5.87
C GLN A 211 -21.83 -2.41 5.57
N VAL A 212 -20.70 -1.94 6.10
CA VAL A 212 -20.18 -0.59 5.81
C VAL A 212 -19.82 -0.46 4.32
N LEU A 213 -19.17 -1.47 3.74
CA LEU A 213 -18.86 -1.45 2.30
C LEU A 213 -20.12 -1.43 1.43
N ARG A 214 -21.21 -2.08 1.86
CA ARG A 214 -22.49 -2.03 1.13
C ARG A 214 -23.12 -0.64 1.18
N GLU A 215 -23.01 0.07 2.30
CA GLU A 215 -23.42 1.47 2.42
C GLU A 215 -22.64 2.35 1.43
N LEU A 216 -21.32 2.15 1.31
CA LEU A 216 -20.45 2.95 0.43
C LEU A 216 -20.61 2.60 -1.06
N LEU A 217 -20.68 1.32 -1.44
CA LEU A 217 -20.88 0.93 -2.84
C LEU A 217 -22.30 1.18 -3.31
N GLY A 218 -23.29 1.03 -2.43
CA GLY A 218 -24.70 1.15 -2.71
C GLY A 218 -25.46 -0.17 -2.64
N ASP A 219 -26.76 -0.06 -2.37
CA ASP A 219 -27.64 -1.18 -2.05
C ASP A 219 -27.91 -2.14 -3.24
N PHE A 220 -27.60 -1.73 -4.48
CA PHE A 220 -27.71 -2.57 -5.71
C PHE A 220 -26.73 -3.74 -5.69
N THR A 221 -25.68 -3.66 -4.85
CA THR A 221 -24.68 -4.71 -4.71
C THR A 221 -25.12 -5.79 -3.73
N GLN A 222 -24.74 -7.03 -4.02
CA GLN A 222 -24.75 -8.09 -3.01
C GLN A 222 -23.58 -7.89 -2.03
N PRO A 223 -23.72 -8.26 -0.73
CA PRO A 223 -22.64 -8.16 0.23
C PRO A 223 -21.38 -8.89 -0.26
N LEU A 224 -20.23 -8.20 -0.29
CA LEU A 224 -18.98 -8.77 -0.80
C LEU A 224 -18.47 -9.93 0.07
N TYR A 225 -18.68 -9.83 1.38
CA TYR A 225 -18.34 -10.90 2.33
C TYR A 225 -19.63 -11.52 2.89
N PRO A 226 -19.81 -12.85 2.76
CA PRO A 226 -21.00 -13.52 3.25
C PRO A 226 -21.06 -13.51 4.78
N ARG A 227 -22.27 -13.38 5.35
CA ARG A 227 -22.48 -13.59 6.79
C ARG A 227 -22.30 -15.09 7.09
N PRO A 228 -21.49 -15.48 8.11
CA PRO A 228 -21.37 -16.88 8.49
C PRO A 228 -22.75 -17.40 8.89
N ARG A 229 -23.12 -18.59 8.37
CA ARG A 229 -24.38 -19.24 8.78
C ARG A 229 -24.25 -19.63 10.26
N THR A 230 -25.32 -19.45 11.02
CA THR A 230 -25.43 -19.56 12.49
C THR A 230 -25.00 -20.91 13.11
N GLY A 231 -24.50 -21.88 12.32
CA GLY A 231 -23.99 -23.18 12.76
C GLY A 231 -22.47 -23.33 12.82
N ASP A 232 -21.68 -22.43 12.21
CA ASP A 232 -20.20 -22.50 12.15
C ASP A 232 -19.54 -21.43 13.05
N ARG A 233 -19.76 -21.47 14.37
CA ARG A 233 -18.94 -20.67 15.32
C ARG A 233 -17.69 -21.48 15.71
N PRO A 234 -16.46 -21.04 15.35
CA PRO A 234 -15.25 -21.63 15.91
C PRO A 234 -15.17 -21.26 17.41
N ARG A 235 -15.35 -22.25 18.29
CA ARG A 235 -15.03 -22.11 19.71
C ARG A 235 -13.52 -21.95 19.86
N LEU A 236 -13.03 -20.74 20.13
CA LEU A 236 -11.63 -20.53 20.51
C LEU A 236 -11.52 -20.09 21.98
N LEU A 237 -10.83 -20.95 22.72
CA LEU A 237 -10.65 -21.01 24.17
C LEU A 237 -9.54 -20.06 24.67
N LEU A 238 -9.72 -19.65 25.93
CA LEU A 238 -8.89 -18.89 26.89
C LEU A 238 -7.35 -18.74 26.70
N PRO A 239 -6.74 -17.62 27.15
CA PRO A 239 -5.29 -17.34 27.07
C PRO A 239 -4.52 -17.42 28.41
N VAL A 240 -3.28 -17.95 28.43
CA VAL A 240 -2.17 -17.63 29.39
C VAL A 240 -0.80 -18.15 28.84
N PRO A 241 0.40 -17.64 29.26
CA PRO A 241 0.94 -16.28 29.17
C PRO A 241 2.18 -16.15 28.23
N ASN A 242 2.58 -14.88 28.07
CA ASN A 242 3.49 -14.29 27.08
C ASN A 242 4.99 -14.49 27.36
N ILE A 243 5.81 -14.51 26.29
CA ILE A 243 7.18 -13.96 26.32
C ILE A 243 7.16 -12.66 25.51
N LYS A 244 7.48 -11.56 26.20
CA LYS A 244 7.46 -10.18 25.71
C LYS A 244 8.66 -9.92 24.80
N LEU A 245 8.42 -9.30 23.64
CA LEU A 245 9.41 -8.48 22.94
C LEU A 245 8.79 -7.09 22.75
N ASN A 246 9.46 -6.08 23.29
CA ASN A 246 9.00 -4.70 23.33
C ASN A 246 9.88 -3.87 22.38
N MET A 247 9.36 -3.59 21.19
CA MET A 247 9.64 -2.38 20.42
C MET A 247 8.31 -2.05 19.74
N GLN A 248 7.67 -0.95 20.14
CA GLN A 248 6.36 -0.48 19.65
C GLN A 248 5.41 -1.61 19.16
N GLY A 249 5.06 -2.50 20.10
CA GLY A 249 3.78 -3.20 20.16
C GLY A 249 3.22 -3.95 18.95
N VAL A 250 3.95 -4.87 18.28
CA VAL A 250 3.29 -5.95 17.48
C VAL A 250 4.13 -7.24 17.50
N SER A 251 3.59 -8.34 18.06
CA SER A 251 4.20 -9.69 17.96
C SER A 251 3.52 -10.53 16.86
N LEU A 252 4.20 -10.76 15.73
CA LEU A 252 3.65 -11.47 14.56
C LEU A 252 3.91 -13.00 14.53
N ARG A 253 4.56 -13.60 15.53
CA ARG A 253 5.01 -15.01 15.45
C ARG A 253 4.02 -16.08 15.94
N SER A 254 2.87 -15.73 16.52
CA SER A 254 1.94 -16.73 17.08
C SER A 254 0.91 -17.30 16.07
N LEU A 255 0.80 -16.74 14.86
CA LEU A 255 -0.27 -17.10 13.91
C LEU A 255 -0.02 -18.41 13.15
N TYR A 256 1.20 -18.92 13.10
CA TYR A 256 1.52 -20.05 12.21
C TYR A 256 1.28 -21.44 12.80
N LYS A 257 0.75 -21.53 14.03
CA LYS A 257 0.57 -22.82 14.71
C LYS A 257 -0.77 -22.97 15.43
N ARG A 258 -1.90 -22.63 14.77
CA ARG A 258 -3.24 -23.18 15.10
C ARG A 258 -4.34 -22.65 14.17
N SER A 259 -4.76 -23.47 13.20
CA SER A 259 -6.16 -23.70 12.83
C SER A 259 -6.24 -24.73 11.68
N SER A 260 -6.70 -25.92 12.02
CA SER A 260 -7.15 -26.94 11.07
C SER A 260 -8.52 -26.54 10.52
N GLY A 261 -8.60 -26.31 9.21
CA GLY A 261 -9.86 -26.06 8.49
C GLY A 261 -9.68 -25.03 7.40
N HIS A 262 -9.26 -25.46 6.20
CA HIS A 262 -9.32 -24.65 4.97
C HIS A 262 -10.78 -24.22 4.72
N VAL A 263 -11.17 -23.02 5.17
CA VAL A 263 -12.33 -22.33 4.59
C VAL A 263 -11.83 -21.71 3.29
N GLY A 264 -12.23 -22.30 2.18
CA GLY A 264 -11.82 -21.87 0.84
C GLY A 264 -12.17 -20.40 0.59
N PHE A 265 -11.10 -19.63 0.38
CA PHE A 265 -10.95 -18.39 -0.39
C PHE A 265 -12.12 -17.40 -0.47
N THR A 266 -11.80 -16.14 -0.12
CA THR A 266 -12.47 -14.97 -0.68
C THR A 266 -12.42 -15.06 -2.22
N MET A 267 -13.47 -14.65 -2.92
CA MET A 267 -13.59 -14.85 -4.38
C MET A 267 -12.43 -14.22 -5.17
N ASP A 268 -11.84 -13.13 -4.67
CA ASP A 268 -10.63 -12.53 -5.23
C ASP A 268 -9.81 -11.81 -4.13
N PRO A 269 -8.64 -12.33 -3.72
CA PRO A 269 -7.84 -11.74 -2.64
C PRO A 269 -7.21 -10.38 -3.00
N VAL A 270 -6.98 -10.10 -4.29
CA VAL A 270 -6.38 -8.83 -4.73
C VAL A 270 -7.37 -7.68 -4.60
N ARG A 271 -8.64 -7.93 -4.96
CA ARG A 271 -9.76 -7.00 -4.72
C ARG A 271 -9.84 -6.58 -3.26
N ASP A 272 -9.74 -7.55 -2.34
CA ASP A 272 -9.90 -7.28 -0.92
C ASP A 272 -8.78 -6.40 -0.37
N LEU A 273 -7.54 -6.65 -0.82
CA LEU A 273 -6.39 -5.81 -0.49
C LEU A 273 -6.50 -4.42 -1.11
N LEU A 274 -7.05 -4.31 -2.33
CA LEU A 274 -7.29 -3.03 -2.99
C LEU A 274 -8.33 -2.20 -2.21
N ILE A 275 -9.45 -2.79 -1.80
CA ILE A 275 -10.43 -2.12 -0.95
C ILE A 275 -9.78 -1.64 0.34
N TRP A 276 -8.99 -2.49 1.01
CA TRP A 276 -8.27 -2.14 2.24
C TRP A 276 -7.29 -0.96 2.06
N ALA A 277 -6.63 -0.84 0.91
CA ALA A 277 -5.73 0.27 0.61
C ALA A 277 -6.50 1.57 0.32
N ILE A 278 -7.61 1.48 -0.43
CA ILE A 278 -8.43 2.63 -0.86
C ILE A 278 -9.16 3.29 0.30
N ILE A 279 -9.75 2.50 1.21
CA ILE A 279 -10.48 3.05 2.37
C ILE A 279 -9.57 3.86 3.31
N GLN A 280 -8.26 3.59 3.31
CA GLN A 280 -7.26 4.32 4.10
C GLN A 280 -6.56 5.44 3.31
N ASN A 281 -7.05 5.77 2.10
CA ASN A 281 -6.47 6.77 1.21
C ASN A 281 -4.98 6.54 0.87
N ARG A 282 -4.52 5.29 0.75
CA ARG A 282 -3.11 4.96 0.46
C ARG A 282 -2.82 4.89 -1.04
N ARG A 283 -2.60 6.05 -1.68
CA ARG A 283 -2.43 6.20 -3.14
C ARG A 283 -1.44 5.21 -3.77
N GLU A 284 -0.18 5.23 -3.33
CA GLU A 284 0.90 4.44 -3.95
C GLU A 284 0.70 2.93 -3.80
N LEU A 285 0.25 2.48 -2.63
CA LEU A 285 -0.07 1.07 -2.41
C LEU A 285 -1.24 0.62 -3.28
N ALA A 286 -2.30 1.42 -3.36
CA ALA A 286 -3.47 1.11 -4.17
C ALA A 286 -3.09 0.99 -5.65
N GLU A 287 -2.16 1.82 -6.15
CA GLU A 287 -1.63 1.71 -7.52
C GLU A 287 -0.91 0.37 -7.74
N ILE A 288 -0.02 -0.03 -6.84
CA ILE A 288 0.73 -1.29 -6.93
C ILE A 288 -0.24 -2.49 -6.92
N ILE A 289 -1.27 -2.45 -6.07
CA ILE A 289 -2.26 -3.53 -5.94
C ILE A 289 -3.19 -3.57 -7.18
N TRP A 290 -3.64 -2.42 -7.66
CA TRP A 290 -4.48 -2.33 -8.86
C TRP A 290 -3.75 -2.89 -10.10
N ALA A 291 -2.44 -2.68 -10.22
CA ALA A 291 -1.64 -3.28 -11.29
C ALA A 291 -1.68 -4.83 -11.26
N GLN A 292 -1.96 -5.46 -10.11
CA GLN A 292 -2.09 -6.91 -9.98
C GLN A 292 -3.55 -7.42 -10.11
N SER A 293 -4.53 -6.52 -10.25
CA SER A 293 -5.95 -6.87 -10.35
C SER A 293 -6.31 -7.53 -11.69
N GLN A 294 -7.31 -8.43 -11.67
CA GLN A 294 -7.86 -9.10 -12.86
C GLN A 294 -9.04 -8.33 -13.46
N ASP A 295 -10.00 -7.91 -12.64
CA ASP A 295 -11.16 -7.08 -13.01
C ASP A 295 -10.79 -5.59 -12.98
N CYS A 296 -9.86 -5.13 -13.82
CA CYS A 296 -9.23 -3.82 -13.65
C CYS A 296 -10.15 -2.62 -13.93
N ILE A 297 -11.04 -2.69 -14.93
CA ILE A 297 -11.98 -1.59 -15.24
C ILE A 297 -13.00 -1.46 -14.11
N VAL A 298 -13.64 -2.58 -13.72
CA VAL A 298 -14.66 -2.59 -12.66
C VAL A 298 -14.05 -2.21 -11.32
N ALA A 299 -12.84 -2.70 -11.01
CA ALA A 299 -12.14 -2.33 -9.79
C ALA A 299 -11.84 -0.83 -9.73
N ALA A 300 -11.36 -0.22 -10.83
CA ALA A 300 -11.10 1.21 -10.86
C ALA A 300 -12.37 2.05 -10.63
N LEU A 301 -13.49 1.68 -11.27
CA LEU A 301 -14.78 2.35 -11.05
C LEU A 301 -15.31 2.14 -9.63
N ALA A 302 -15.11 0.96 -9.05
CA ALA A 302 -15.47 0.70 -7.65
C ALA A 302 -14.64 1.56 -6.68
N CYS A 303 -13.34 1.70 -6.94
CA CYS A 303 -12.46 2.58 -6.17
C CYS A 303 -12.93 4.04 -6.29
N SER A 304 -13.26 4.52 -7.49
CA SER A 304 -13.79 5.87 -7.69
C SER A 304 -15.10 6.08 -6.93
N LYS A 305 -16.04 5.12 -6.98
CA LYS A 305 -17.30 5.15 -6.22
C LYS A 305 -17.05 5.26 -4.71
N ILE A 306 -16.22 4.37 -4.15
CA ILE A 306 -15.94 4.33 -2.71
C ILE A 306 -15.33 5.65 -2.26
N LEU A 307 -14.34 6.18 -3.00
CA LEU A 307 -13.68 7.44 -2.68
C LEU A 307 -14.63 8.63 -2.78
N LYS A 308 -15.48 8.71 -3.81
CA LYS A 308 -16.47 9.79 -3.98
C LYS A 308 -17.58 9.75 -2.93
N GLU A 309 -17.95 8.59 -2.38
CA GLU A 309 -18.90 8.53 -1.27
C GLU A 309 -18.22 8.86 0.06
N LEU A 310 -17.00 8.35 0.29
CA LEU A 310 -16.23 8.66 1.49
C LEU A 310 -15.93 10.17 1.60
N SER A 311 -15.56 10.80 0.48
CA SER A 311 -15.26 12.24 0.42
C SER A 311 -16.48 13.13 0.68
N LYS A 312 -17.72 12.63 0.60
CA LYS A 312 -18.91 13.44 0.94
C LYS A 312 -19.17 13.52 2.43
N GLU A 313 -18.65 12.56 3.17
CA GLU A 313 -18.83 12.43 4.61
C GLU A 313 -17.58 12.88 5.39
N GLU A 314 -16.48 13.14 4.69
CA GLU A 314 -15.24 13.69 5.26
C GLU A 314 -15.42 15.18 5.58
N GLU A 315 -15.05 15.58 6.80
CA GLU A 315 -15.14 16.97 7.25
C GLU A 315 -13.84 17.76 6.98
N ASP A 316 -12.69 17.06 6.90
CA ASP A 316 -11.40 17.66 6.62
C ASP A 316 -11.22 17.95 5.12
N THR A 317 -10.86 19.20 4.79
CA THR A 317 -10.81 19.68 3.40
C THR A 317 -9.65 19.08 2.62
N ASP A 318 -8.49 18.89 3.25
CA ASP A 318 -7.29 18.43 2.56
C ASP A 318 -7.43 16.95 2.16
N SER A 319 -7.90 16.11 3.09
CA SER A 319 -8.19 14.70 2.80
C SER A 319 -9.35 14.52 1.83
N LEU A 320 -10.38 15.37 1.90
CA LEU A 320 -11.48 15.39 0.92
C LEU A 320 -10.98 15.68 -0.50
N GLU A 321 -10.12 16.68 -0.67
CA GLU A 321 -9.53 17.02 -1.97
C GLU A 321 -8.63 15.90 -2.49
N GLU A 322 -7.83 15.28 -1.62
CA GLU A 322 -6.98 14.14 -1.97
C GLU A 322 -7.81 12.92 -2.41
N MET A 323 -8.88 12.58 -1.69
CA MET A 323 -9.77 11.49 -2.06
C MET A 323 -10.46 11.74 -3.40
N LEU A 324 -10.91 12.97 -3.67
CA LEU A 324 -11.52 13.34 -4.95
C LEU A 324 -10.50 13.29 -6.10
N ALA A 325 -9.27 13.76 -5.88
CA ALA A 325 -8.21 13.68 -6.86
C ALA A 325 -7.85 12.22 -7.18
N LEU A 326 -7.77 11.37 -6.16
CA LEU A 326 -7.54 9.93 -6.33
C LEU A 326 -8.70 9.26 -7.07
N ALA A 327 -9.96 9.64 -6.77
CA ALA A 327 -11.14 9.11 -7.46
C ALA A 327 -11.15 9.47 -8.95
N ASP A 328 -10.75 10.69 -9.31
CA ASP A 328 -10.63 11.13 -10.71
C ASP A 328 -9.47 10.41 -11.43
N GLU A 329 -8.38 10.12 -10.71
CA GLU A 329 -7.28 9.32 -11.25
C GLU A 329 -7.72 7.89 -11.59
N TYR A 330 -8.50 7.24 -10.72
CA TYR A 330 -9.06 5.91 -11.00
C TYR A 330 -10.10 5.93 -12.13
N GLU A 331 -10.92 6.99 -12.24
CA GLU A 331 -11.81 7.20 -13.37
C GLU A 331 -10.99 7.30 -14.68
N HIS A 332 -9.88 8.05 -14.66
CA HIS A 332 -8.98 8.17 -15.81
C HIS A 332 -8.31 6.84 -16.18
N ARG A 333 -7.88 6.05 -15.20
CA ARG A 333 -7.32 4.70 -15.43
C ARG A 333 -8.35 3.76 -16.06
N ALA A 334 -9.60 3.80 -15.61
CA ALA A 334 -10.70 3.03 -16.22
C ALA A 334 -10.94 3.42 -17.68
N VAL A 335 -10.94 4.73 -17.98
CA VAL A 335 -11.03 5.25 -19.35
C VAL A 335 -9.86 4.78 -20.21
N GLY A 336 -8.63 4.86 -19.69
CA GLY A 336 -7.41 4.47 -20.40
C GLY A 336 -7.43 2.99 -20.82
N VAL A 337 -7.72 2.10 -19.87
CA VAL A 337 -7.81 0.64 -20.14
C VAL A 337 -8.94 0.33 -21.10
N PHE A 338 -10.12 0.93 -20.92
CA PHE A 338 -11.26 0.71 -21.82
C PHE A 338 -10.97 1.22 -23.24
N THR A 339 -10.25 2.33 -23.38
CA THR A 339 -9.84 2.88 -24.69
C THR A 339 -8.95 1.89 -25.44
N GLU A 340 -7.98 1.28 -24.76
CA GLU A 340 -7.11 0.26 -25.36
C GLU A 340 -7.88 -1.00 -25.75
N CYS A 341 -8.82 -1.46 -24.89
CA CYS A 341 -9.72 -2.57 -25.21
C CYS A 341 -10.58 -2.28 -26.45
N TYR A 342 -11.19 -1.10 -26.52
CA TYR A 342 -12.06 -0.69 -27.61
C TYR A 342 -11.31 -0.56 -28.95
N ARG A 343 -10.07 -0.03 -28.93
CA ARG A 343 -9.23 0.09 -30.13
C ARG A 343 -8.85 -1.26 -30.74
N LYS A 344 -8.74 -2.32 -29.93
CA LYS A 344 -8.35 -3.65 -30.39
C LYS A 344 -9.54 -4.47 -30.88
N ASP A 345 -10.64 -4.49 -30.12
CA ASP A 345 -11.86 -5.22 -30.48
C ASP A 345 -13.10 -4.54 -29.84
N GLU A 346 -13.90 -3.89 -30.68
CA GLU A 346 -15.10 -3.16 -30.25
C GLU A 346 -16.18 -4.08 -29.65
N GLU A 347 -16.40 -5.28 -30.23
CA GLU A 347 -17.46 -6.19 -29.79
C GLU A 347 -17.10 -6.84 -28.45
N ARG A 348 -15.83 -7.24 -28.24
CA ARG A 348 -15.36 -7.73 -26.93
C ARG A 348 -15.40 -6.64 -25.86
N ALA A 349 -15.01 -5.41 -26.20
CA ALA A 349 -15.11 -4.28 -25.28
C ALA A 349 -16.56 -3.99 -24.87
N GLN A 350 -17.53 -4.12 -25.77
CA GLN A 350 -18.96 -3.99 -25.44
C GLN A 350 -19.45 -5.10 -24.49
N LYS A 351 -18.95 -6.33 -24.64
CA LYS A 351 -19.24 -7.42 -23.69
C LYS A 351 -18.70 -7.12 -22.29
N LEU A 352 -17.53 -6.48 -22.17
CA LEU A 352 -16.98 -6.06 -20.86
C LEU A 352 -17.90 -5.07 -20.11
N LEU A 353 -18.63 -4.20 -20.83
CA LEU A 353 -19.54 -3.24 -20.18
C LEU A 353 -20.79 -3.91 -19.58
N THR A 354 -21.29 -4.96 -20.23
CA THR A 354 -22.57 -5.62 -19.91
C THR A 354 -22.42 -6.91 -19.10
N ARG A 355 -21.19 -7.37 -18.87
CA ARG A 355 -20.92 -8.55 -18.04
C ARG A 355 -21.31 -8.29 -16.59
N VAL A 356 -21.76 -9.35 -15.92
CA VAL A 356 -21.99 -9.34 -14.47
C VAL A 356 -20.72 -9.82 -13.77
N SER A 357 -20.04 -8.93 -13.05
CA SER A 357 -18.86 -9.33 -12.24
C SER A 357 -19.33 -9.99 -10.94
N GLU A 358 -18.93 -11.25 -10.73
CA GLU A 358 -19.15 -11.95 -9.46
C GLU A 358 -18.26 -11.39 -8.33
N ALA A 359 -17.13 -10.76 -8.67
CA ALA A 359 -16.22 -10.13 -7.72
C ALA A 359 -16.79 -8.85 -7.10
N TRP A 360 -17.61 -8.08 -7.81
CA TRP A 360 -18.15 -6.81 -7.31
C TRP A 360 -19.67 -6.86 -7.09
N GLY A 361 -20.15 -7.89 -6.38
CA GLY A 361 -21.53 -7.96 -5.90
C GLY A 361 -22.60 -8.21 -6.97
N LYS A 362 -22.26 -8.87 -8.08
CA LYS A 362 -23.14 -9.15 -9.24
C LYS A 362 -23.69 -7.90 -9.93
N THR A 363 -22.84 -6.89 -10.05
CA THR A 363 -23.11 -5.64 -10.75
C THR A 363 -22.49 -5.64 -12.14
N THR A 364 -22.91 -4.68 -12.96
CA THR A 364 -22.30 -4.44 -14.29
C THR A 364 -21.34 -3.27 -14.21
N CYS A 365 -20.35 -3.25 -15.10
CA CYS A 365 -19.40 -2.14 -15.22
C CYS A 365 -20.12 -0.81 -15.49
N LEU A 366 -21.13 -0.83 -16.37
CA LEU A 366 -21.91 0.37 -16.70
C LEU A 366 -22.74 0.88 -15.51
N GLN A 367 -23.42 0.00 -14.77
CA GLN A 367 -24.22 0.38 -13.60
C GLN A 367 -23.34 1.03 -12.53
N LEU A 368 -22.16 0.48 -12.28
CA LEU A 368 -21.23 1.03 -11.29
C LEU A 368 -20.74 2.44 -11.66
N ALA A 369 -20.38 2.66 -12.93
CA ALA A 369 -19.97 3.97 -13.43
C ALA A 369 -21.07 5.05 -13.31
N LEU A 370 -22.33 4.66 -13.55
CA LEU A 370 -23.48 5.57 -13.43
C LEU A 370 -23.74 5.95 -11.97
N GLU A 371 -23.70 4.98 -11.07
CA GLU A 371 -23.88 5.20 -9.63
C GLU A 371 -22.72 5.99 -9.01
N ALA A 372 -21.51 5.87 -9.56
CA ALA A 372 -20.34 6.68 -9.19
C ALA A 372 -20.39 8.10 -9.76
N LYS A 373 -21.29 8.37 -10.73
CA LYS A 373 -21.34 9.61 -11.51
C LYS A 373 -20.02 9.87 -12.25
N ASP A 374 -19.44 8.82 -12.85
CA ASP A 374 -18.20 8.89 -13.64
C ASP A 374 -18.47 9.47 -15.04
N MET A 375 -18.50 10.80 -15.11
CA MET A 375 -18.88 11.56 -16.29
C MET A 375 -17.90 11.39 -17.46
N LYS A 376 -16.59 11.35 -17.17
CA LYS A 376 -15.55 11.19 -18.19
C LYS A 376 -15.60 9.77 -18.76
N PHE A 377 -15.88 8.78 -17.92
CA PHE A 377 -16.04 7.40 -18.37
C PHE A 377 -17.26 7.23 -19.28
N VAL A 378 -18.46 7.61 -18.84
CA VAL A 378 -19.70 7.42 -19.63
C VAL A 378 -19.71 8.25 -20.92
N SER A 379 -19.03 9.40 -20.94
CA SER A 379 -18.92 10.25 -22.14
C SER A 379 -17.90 9.75 -23.18
N HIS A 380 -17.12 8.71 -22.87
CA HIS A 380 -16.18 8.10 -23.81
C HIS A 380 -16.87 7.62 -25.10
N GLY A 381 -16.23 7.85 -26.24
CA GLY A 381 -16.81 7.58 -27.56
C GLY A 381 -17.28 6.14 -27.77
N GLY A 382 -16.53 5.16 -27.26
CA GLY A 382 -16.89 3.74 -27.37
C GLY A 382 -18.15 3.36 -26.56
N ILE A 383 -18.35 3.98 -25.39
CA ILE A 383 -19.57 3.78 -24.58
C ILE A 383 -20.75 4.46 -25.26
N GLN A 384 -20.57 5.67 -25.79
CA GLN A 384 -21.61 6.36 -26.55
C GLN A 384 -21.98 5.63 -27.85
N ALA A 385 -21.03 4.96 -28.51
CA ALA A 385 -21.30 4.08 -29.65
C ALA A 385 -22.11 2.85 -29.21
N PHE A 386 -21.78 2.24 -28.06
CA PHE A 386 -22.56 1.16 -27.47
C PHE A 386 -24.00 1.60 -27.12
N LEU A 387 -24.18 2.73 -26.44
CA LEU A 387 -25.51 3.27 -26.12
C LEU A 387 -26.31 3.59 -27.39
N THR A 388 -25.64 4.06 -28.45
CA THR A 388 -26.27 4.25 -29.76
C THR A 388 -26.69 2.91 -30.36
N LYS A 389 -25.87 1.86 -30.27
CA LYS A 389 -26.21 0.50 -30.70
C LYS A 389 -27.39 -0.08 -29.91
N VAL A 390 -27.51 0.22 -28.62
CA VAL A 390 -28.66 -0.15 -27.77
C VAL A 390 -29.92 0.62 -28.18
N TRP A 391 -29.81 1.94 -28.42
CA TRP A 391 -30.91 2.80 -28.85
C TRP A 391 -31.55 2.37 -30.18
N TRP A 392 -30.73 2.00 -31.16
CA TRP A 392 -31.20 1.47 -32.45
C TRP A 392 -31.69 0.01 -32.36
N GLY A 393 -31.36 -0.69 -31.28
CA GLY A 393 -31.83 -2.06 -31.01
C GLY A 393 -31.36 -3.06 -32.07
N GLN A 394 -32.31 -3.59 -32.85
CA GLN A 394 -32.06 -4.56 -33.93
C GLN A 394 -31.85 -3.90 -35.30
N LEU A 395 -32.06 -2.58 -35.40
CA LEU A 395 -31.85 -1.80 -36.61
C LEU A 395 -30.36 -1.43 -36.75
N CYS A 396 -29.89 -1.23 -37.99
CA CYS A 396 -28.58 -0.65 -38.23
C CYS A 396 -28.57 0.85 -37.87
N VAL A 397 -27.41 1.34 -37.40
CA VAL A 397 -27.20 2.75 -37.01
C VAL A 397 -27.15 3.68 -38.22
N ASP A 398 -26.77 3.17 -39.40
CA ASP A 398 -26.64 3.94 -40.66
C ASP A 398 -28.00 4.38 -41.25
N ASN A 399 -29.10 3.93 -40.66
CA ASN A 399 -30.43 4.32 -41.10
C ASN A 399 -30.67 5.80 -40.74
N GLY A 400 -30.87 6.66 -41.73
CA GLY A 400 -31.29 8.05 -41.47
C GLY A 400 -32.68 8.10 -40.81
N LEU A 401 -32.88 9.02 -39.85
CA LEU A 401 -34.16 9.20 -39.13
C LEU A 401 -35.36 9.35 -40.06
N TRP A 402 -35.21 10.03 -41.20
CA TRP A 402 -36.29 10.21 -42.18
C TRP A 402 -36.79 8.87 -42.74
N ARG A 403 -35.91 7.87 -42.94
CA ARG A 403 -36.31 6.54 -43.44
C ARG A 403 -37.15 5.81 -42.40
N VAL A 404 -36.80 5.95 -41.12
CA VAL A 404 -37.54 5.37 -40.00
C VAL A 404 -38.92 6.01 -39.91
N ILE A 405 -39.00 7.34 -39.93
CA ILE A 405 -40.27 8.09 -39.87
C ILE A 405 -41.17 7.73 -41.07
N LEU A 406 -40.62 7.64 -42.28
CA LEU A 406 -41.38 7.26 -43.46
C LEU A 406 -41.95 5.84 -43.34
N CYS A 407 -41.19 4.89 -42.81
CA CYS A 407 -41.68 3.52 -42.59
C CYS A 407 -42.64 3.40 -41.39
N MET A 408 -42.60 4.33 -40.44
CA MET A 408 -43.59 4.42 -39.35
C MET A 408 -44.94 4.87 -39.88
N LEU A 409 -44.97 5.86 -40.77
CA LEU A 409 -46.20 6.38 -41.38
C LEU A 409 -46.77 5.41 -42.43
N ALA A 410 -45.90 4.79 -43.22
CA ALA A 410 -46.28 3.86 -44.27
C ALA A 410 -45.74 2.44 -43.99
N PHE A 411 -46.50 1.68 -43.21
CA PHE A 411 -46.17 0.29 -42.82
C PHE A 411 -45.79 -0.65 -43.99
N PRO A 412 -46.39 -0.58 -45.19
CA PRO A 412 -45.99 -1.42 -46.32
C PRO A 412 -44.54 -1.24 -46.76
N LEU A 413 -43.94 -0.06 -46.53
CA LEU A 413 -42.55 0.22 -46.88
C LEU A 413 -41.55 -0.59 -46.04
N LEU A 414 -41.96 -1.11 -44.88
CA LEU A 414 -41.13 -1.97 -44.04
C LEU A 414 -40.77 -3.30 -44.72
N TYR A 415 -41.62 -3.77 -45.64
CA TYR A 415 -41.36 -4.99 -46.43
C TYR A 415 -40.35 -4.77 -47.56
N THR A 416 -40.06 -3.51 -47.90
CA THR A 416 -39.03 -3.14 -48.87
C THR A 416 -37.64 -3.12 -48.22
N ASN A 417 -36.57 -3.05 -49.01
CA ASN A 417 -35.19 -2.97 -48.50
C ASN A 417 -34.77 -1.53 -48.10
N LEU A 418 -35.72 -0.63 -47.82
CA LEU A 418 -35.43 0.76 -47.42
C LEU A 418 -34.75 0.86 -46.05
N ILE A 419 -34.98 -0.11 -45.15
CA ILE A 419 -34.40 -0.19 -43.80
C ILE A 419 -33.46 -1.39 -43.69
N SER A 420 -32.26 -1.15 -43.17
CA SER A 420 -31.28 -2.20 -42.86
C SER A 420 -31.38 -2.69 -41.41
N PHE A 421 -31.27 -4.01 -41.21
CA PHE A 421 -31.28 -4.69 -39.91
C PHE A 421 -29.89 -5.27 -39.62
N ARG A 422 -29.48 -5.28 -38.35
CA ARG A 422 -28.14 -5.72 -37.94
C ARG A 422 -27.90 -7.21 -38.14
N GLU A 423 -28.90 -8.04 -37.85
CA GLU A 423 -28.79 -9.48 -38.05
C GLU A 423 -29.04 -9.87 -39.52
N ARG A 424 -28.03 -10.45 -40.18
CA ARG A 424 -28.14 -10.97 -41.55
C ARG A 424 -29.31 -11.96 -41.72
N LYS A 425 -29.66 -12.72 -40.68
CA LYS A 425 -30.81 -13.65 -40.66
C LYS A 425 -32.17 -12.92 -40.72
N LEU A 426 -32.29 -11.76 -40.08
CA LEU A 426 -33.48 -10.90 -40.18
C LEU A 426 -33.55 -10.20 -41.53
N GLN A 427 -32.40 -9.89 -42.12
CA GLN A 427 -32.30 -9.28 -43.44
C GLN A 427 -32.76 -10.24 -44.57
N ALA A 428 -32.60 -11.56 -44.38
CA ALA A 428 -32.98 -12.58 -45.35
C ALA A 428 -34.47 -13.02 -45.28
N ARG A 429 -35.17 -12.83 -44.15
CA ARG A 429 -36.57 -13.27 -43.96
C ARG A 429 -37.55 -12.11 -44.18
N ARG A 430 -38.51 -12.26 -45.10
CA ARG A 430 -39.68 -11.36 -45.26
C ARG A 430 -40.84 -11.88 -44.40
N GLY A 431 -41.29 -11.14 -43.39
CA GLY A 431 -42.45 -11.54 -42.57
C GLY A 431 -42.63 -10.79 -41.25
N LEU A 432 -43.57 -11.27 -40.43
CA LEU A 432 -44.02 -10.68 -39.16
C LEU A 432 -42.89 -10.46 -38.13
N LEU A 433 -41.83 -11.26 -38.21
CA LEU A 433 -40.64 -11.11 -37.35
C LEU A 433 -39.92 -9.77 -37.61
N ARG A 434 -39.92 -9.27 -38.84
CA ARG A 434 -39.32 -7.98 -39.21
C ARG A 434 -40.13 -6.82 -38.64
N VAL A 435 -41.45 -6.92 -38.72
CA VAL A 435 -42.39 -5.98 -38.09
C VAL A 435 -42.17 -5.95 -36.59
N ARG A 436 -42.16 -7.12 -35.93
CA ARG A 436 -41.92 -7.22 -34.49
C ARG A 436 -40.56 -6.65 -34.09
N ALA A 437 -39.50 -6.92 -34.85
CA ALA A 437 -38.17 -6.39 -34.58
C ALA A 437 -38.09 -4.86 -34.75
N PHE A 438 -38.84 -4.30 -35.70
CA PHE A 438 -38.94 -2.85 -35.90
C PHE A 438 -39.64 -2.15 -34.73
N PHE A 439 -40.83 -2.62 -34.34
CA PHE A 439 -41.59 -2.01 -33.23
C PHE A 439 -40.97 -2.23 -31.85
N ASN A 440 -40.09 -3.22 -31.70
CA ASN A 440 -39.31 -3.43 -30.48
C ASN A 440 -38.07 -2.51 -30.39
N ALA A 441 -37.74 -1.72 -31.42
CA ALA A 441 -36.59 -0.82 -31.36
C ALA A 441 -36.92 0.43 -30.52
N PRO A 442 -36.08 0.81 -29.54
CA PRO A 442 -36.33 1.97 -28.67
C PRO A 442 -36.56 3.28 -29.42
N VAL A 443 -35.80 3.52 -30.50
CA VAL A 443 -35.97 4.70 -31.37
C VAL A 443 -37.38 4.80 -31.97
N VAL A 444 -37.99 3.67 -32.34
CA VAL A 444 -39.33 3.60 -32.90
C VAL A 444 -40.37 3.88 -31.81
N ILE A 445 -40.20 3.25 -30.64
CA ILE A 445 -41.06 3.46 -29.46
C ILE A 445 -41.05 4.94 -29.06
N PHE A 446 -39.88 5.56 -29.02
CA PHE A 446 -39.72 6.99 -28.74
C PHE A 446 -40.52 7.85 -29.72
N HIS A 447 -40.29 7.69 -31.03
CA HIS A 447 -40.99 8.52 -32.02
C HIS A 447 -42.51 8.29 -32.04
N LEU A 448 -42.99 7.07 -31.77
CA LEU A 448 -44.42 6.81 -31.61
C LEU A 448 -44.99 7.52 -30.39
N ASN A 449 -44.27 7.49 -29.26
CA ASN A 449 -44.66 8.19 -28.04
C ASN A 449 -44.68 9.70 -28.23
N VAL A 450 -43.69 10.28 -28.92
CA VAL A 450 -43.65 11.71 -29.24
C VAL A 450 -44.83 12.10 -30.13
N LEU A 451 -45.07 11.36 -31.21
CA LEU A 451 -46.20 11.62 -32.12
C LEU A 451 -47.53 11.52 -31.38
N SER A 452 -47.70 10.47 -30.57
CA SER A 452 -48.87 10.26 -29.71
C SER A 452 -49.05 11.46 -28.76
N TYR A 453 -47.99 11.92 -28.10
CA TYR A 453 -48.05 13.04 -27.18
C TYR A 453 -48.43 14.37 -27.85
N PHE A 454 -47.92 14.66 -29.05
CA PHE A 454 -48.36 15.82 -29.82
C PHE A 454 -49.84 15.75 -30.19
N VAL A 455 -50.33 14.58 -30.61
CA VAL A 455 -51.76 14.38 -30.88
C VAL A 455 -52.60 14.62 -29.63
N PHE A 456 -52.15 14.15 -28.46
CA PHE A 456 -52.80 14.44 -27.18
C PHE A 456 -52.88 15.95 -26.89
N LEU A 457 -51.78 16.70 -27.05
CA LEU A 457 -51.78 18.15 -26.83
C LEU A 457 -52.70 18.89 -27.80
N CYS A 458 -52.69 18.53 -29.09
CA CYS A 458 -53.58 19.12 -30.08
C CYS A 458 -55.06 18.83 -29.77
N LEU A 459 -55.37 17.58 -29.36
CA LEU A 459 -56.72 17.20 -28.96
C LEU A 459 -57.16 17.92 -27.69
N PHE A 460 -56.27 18.06 -26.70
CA PHE A 460 -56.56 18.77 -25.46
C PHE A 460 -56.80 20.26 -25.69
N ALA A 461 -55.99 20.90 -26.53
CA ALA A 461 -56.20 22.28 -26.96
C ALA A 461 -57.54 22.46 -27.71
N TYR A 462 -57.88 21.53 -28.61
CA TYR A 462 -59.16 21.54 -29.32
C TYR A 462 -60.35 21.47 -28.35
N VAL A 463 -60.32 20.55 -27.38
CA VAL A 463 -61.39 20.41 -26.38
C VAL A 463 -61.50 21.63 -25.47
N LEU A 464 -60.38 22.27 -25.09
CA LEU A 464 -60.37 23.46 -24.24
C LEU A 464 -60.87 24.73 -24.95
N MET A 465 -60.59 24.87 -26.25
CA MET A 465 -60.95 26.05 -27.04
C MET A 465 -62.33 25.95 -27.69
N VAL A 466 -62.68 24.79 -28.26
CA VAL A 466 -63.86 24.62 -29.13
C VAL A 466 -64.97 23.83 -28.43
N ASP A 467 -64.64 22.68 -27.83
CA ASP A 467 -65.63 21.68 -27.40
C ASP A 467 -65.88 21.65 -25.87
N PHE A 468 -65.68 22.79 -25.18
CA PHE A 468 -65.86 22.91 -23.73
C PHE A 468 -67.34 23.09 -23.35
N ARG A 469 -68.11 21.99 -23.40
CA ARG A 469 -69.55 21.94 -23.07
C ARG A 469 -69.79 21.51 -21.62
N PRO A 470 -70.94 21.87 -21.01
CA PRO A 470 -71.29 21.44 -19.65
C PRO A 470 -71.51 19.92 -19.52
N THR A 471 -71.88 19.25 -20.62
CA THR A 471 -71.87 17.79 -20.71
C THR A 471 -70.60 17.31 -21.41
N PRO A 472 -69.94 16.25 -20.92
CA PRO A 472 -68.71 15.75 -21.52
C PRO A 472 -68.97 15.18 -22.92
N SER A 473 -68.15 15.57 -23.89
CA SER A 473 -68.21 15.08 -25.26
C SER A 473 -67.39 13.79 -25.43
N TRP A 474 -67.59 13.08 -26.54
CA TRP A 474 -66.77 11.89 -26.86
C TRP A 474 -65.26 12.21 -26.96
N CYS A 475 -64.90 13.38 -27.49
CA CYS A 475 -63.51 13.84 -27.55
C CYS A 475 -62.90 14.02 -26.16
N GLU A 476 -63.72 14.43 -25.19
CA GLU A 476 -63.29 14.61 -23.82
C GLU A 476 -63.12 13.28 -23.08
N TYR A 477 -64.03 12.33 -23.26
CA TYR A 477 -63.85 10.97 -22.75
C TYR A 477 -62.57 10.32 -23.28
N LEU A 478 -62.21 10.58 -24.54
CA LEU A 478 -60.95 10.13 -25.13
C LEU A 478 -59.73 10.70 -24.38
N ILE A 479 -59.74 12.00 -24.03
CA ILE A 479 -58.68 12.63 -23.23
C ILE A 479 -58.59 12.00 -21.84
N TYR A 480 -59.72 11.68 -21.20
CA TYR A 480 -59.72 11.04 -19.88
C TYR A 480 -59.08 9.65 -19.91
N VAL A 481 -59.47 8.82 -20.89
CA VAL A 481 -58.87 7.50 -21.09
C VAL A 481 -57.38 7.63 -21.40
N TRP A 482 -57.00 8.62 -22.20
CA TRP A 482 -55.62 8.89 -22.53
C TRP A 482 -54.81 9.29 -21.29
N LEU A 483 -55.29 10.23 -20.48
CA LEU A 483 -54.57 10.62 -19.28
C LEU A 483 -54.50 9.47 -18.28
N PHE A 484 -55.58 8.70 -18.13
CA PHE A 484 -55.57 7.50 -17.30
C PHE A 484 -54.49 6.50 -17.76
N SER A 485 -54.26 6.37 -19.07
CA SER A 485 -53.17 5.55 -19.61
C SER A 485 -51.78 6.08 -19.23
N LEU A 486 -51.58 7.40 -19.22
CA LEU A 486 -50.33 8.02 -18.77
C LEU A 486 -50.10 7.79 -17.27
N VAL A 487 -51.13 7.96 -16.45
CA VAL A 487 -51.07 7.66 -15.01
C VAL A 487 -50.72 6.19 -14.76
N CYS A 488 -51.30 5.27 -15.52
CA CYS A 488 -50.97 3.85 -15.43
C CYS A 488 -49.50 3.56 -15.78
N GLU A 489 -48.92 4.28 -16.73
CA GLU A 489 -47.51 4.15 -17.10
C GLU A 489 -46.58 4.72 -16.03
N GLU A 490 -46.89 5.88 -15.44
CA GLU A 490 -46.14 6.44 -14.32
C GLU A 490 -46.21 5.52 -13.08
N LEU A 491 -47.39 4.95 -12.80
CA LEU A 491 -47.55 3.94 -11.75
C LEU A 491 -46.71 2.69 -12.04
N ARG A 492 -46.68 2.21 -13.29
CA ARG A 492 -45.82 1.08 -13.67
C ARG A 492 -44.35 1.41 -13.40
N GLN A 493 -43.90 2.61 -13.74
CA GLN A 493 -42.53 3.05 -13.51
C GLN A 493 -42.18 3.10 -12.02
N LEU A 494 -43.08 3.59 -11.17
CA LEU A 494 -42.93 3.58 -9.71
C LEU A 494 -42.84 2.15 -9.13
N PHE A 495 -43.60 1.20 -9.69
CA PHE A 495 -43.56 -0.21 -9.28
C PHE A 495 -42.52 -1.06 -10.01
N TYR A 496 -41.78 -0.48 -10.97
CA TYR A 496 -40.74 -1.18 -11.70
C TYR A 496 -39.45 -1.12 -10.89
N ASP A 497 -39.32 -2.06 -9.95
CA ASP A 497 -38.11 -2.25 -9.17
C ASP A 497 -37.29 -3.42 -9.74
N PRO A 498 -36.20 -3.15 -10.50
CA PRO A 498 -35.35 -4.19 -11.05
C PRO A 498 -34.48 -4.90 -10.01
N ASP A 499 -34.22 -4.25 -8.86
CA ASP A 499 -33.10 -4.55 -7.97
C ASP A 499 -33.52 -4.93 -6.53
N GLU A 500 -34.83 -5.09 -6.27
CA GLU A 500 -35.40 -5.45 -4.95
C GLU A 500 -35.10 -4.40 -3.87
N PHE A 501 -34.98 -3.13 -4.27
CA PHE A 501 -34.94 -2.02 -3.34
C PHE A 501 -36.33 -1.79 -2.76
N GLY A 502 -36.48 -1.95 -1.45
CA GLY A 502 -37.76 -1.70 -0.77
C GLY A 502 -38.48 -0.45 -1.29
N LEU A 503 -39.80 -0.55 -1.47
CA LEU A 503 -40.65 0.43 -2.18
C LEU A 503 -40.45 1.89 -1.75
N THR A 504 -40.05 2.13 -0.51
CA THR A 504 -39.80 3.46 0.05
C THR A 504 -38.61 4.19 -0.60
N LYS A 505 -37.51 3.47 -0.88
CA LYS A 505 -36.32 4.05 -1.52
C LYS A 505 -36.58 4.40 -2.98
N VAL A 506 -37.27 3.52 -3.71
CA VAL A 506 -37.67 3.76 -5.10
C VAL A 506 -38.61 4.97 -5.19
N ALA A 507 -39.58 5.07 -4.28
CA ALA A 507 -40.46 6.23 -4.22
C ALA A 507 -39.68 7.52 -3.93
N PHE A 508 -38.76 7.51 -2.96
CA PHE A 508 -37.93 8.67 -2.65
C PHE A 508 -37.10 9.14 -3.87
N LEU A 509 -36.49 8.19 -4.60
CA LEU A 509 -35.73 8.51 -5.80
C LEU A 509 -36.63 9.12 -6.88
N TYR A 510 -37.79 8.51 -7.13
CA TYR A 510 -38.78 9.01 -8.10
C TYR A 510 -39.25 10.43 -7.75
N PHE A 511 -39.55 10.70 -6.48
CA PHE A 511 -39.95 12.03 -6.01
C PHE A 511 -38.80 13.03 -5.96
N SER A 512 -37.53 12.62 -6.06
CA SER A 512 -36.40 13.54 -6.06
C SER A 512 -36.26 14.27 -7.41
N ASP A 513 -36.66 13.61 -8.50
CA ASP A 513 -36.54 14.11 -9.87
C ASP A 513 -37.48 15.28 -10.16
N PHE A 514 -36.90 16.33 -10.76
CA PHE A 514 -37.64 17.56 -11.10
C PHE A 514 -38.78 17.31 -12.09
N TRP A 515 -38.55 16.47 -13.10
CA TRP A 515 -39.54 16.18 -14.13
C TRP A 515 -40.71 15.36 -13.60
N ASN A 516 -40.44 14.36 -12.75
CA ASN A 516 -41.48 13.56 -12.11
C ASN A 516 -42.33 14.39 -11.15
N LYS A 517 -41.73 15.35 -10.42
CA LYS A 517 -42.48 16.34 -9.62
C LYS A 517 -43.44 17.16 -10.49
N LEU A 518 -43.00 17.58 -11.68
CA LEU A 518 -43.83 18.32 -12.63
C LEU A 518 -44.99 17.44 -13.13
N ASP A 519 -44.74 16.17 -13.45
CA ASP A 519 -45.79 15.23 -13.89
C ASP A 519 -46.84 14.98 -12.81
N ILE A 520 -46.41 14.76 -11.57
CA ILE A 520 -47.33 14.61 -10.42
C ILE A 520 -48.15 15.90 -10.24
N GLY A 521 -47.51 17.07 -10.33
CA GLY A 521 -48.19 18.35 -10.25
C GLY A 521 -49.24 18.54 -11.35
N ALA A 522 -48.92 18.18 -12.60
CA ALA A 522 -49.85 18.20 -13.72
C ALA A 522 -51.02 17.23 -13.50
N ILE A 523 -50.76 15.99 -13.09
CA ILE A 523 -51.82 15.01 -12.81
C ILE A 523 -52.75 15.50 -11.68
N LEU A 524 -52.21 16.09 -10.62
CA LEU A 524 -53.01 16.67 -9.52
C LEU A 524 -53.84 17.87 -9.98
N LEU A 525 -53.26 18.78 -10.78
CA LEU A 525 -53.98 19.91 -11.37
C LEU A 525 -55.10 19.47 -12.30
N PHE A 526 -54.86 18.44 -13.11
CA PHE A 526 -55.89 17.85 -13.96
C PHE A 526 -57.05 17.26 -13.15
N ILE A 527 -56.75 16.50 -12.09
CA ILE A 527 -57.79 15.95 -11.21
C ILE A 527 -58.60 17.08 -10.57
N ALA A 528 -57.94 18.14 -10.08
CA ALA A 528 -58.61 19.31 -9.54
C ALA A 528 -59.49 19.99 -10.61
N GLY A 529 -58.95 20.23 -11.81
CA GLY A 529 -59.68 20.81 -12.94
C GLY A 529 -60.89 19.98 -13.35
N LEU A 530 -60.76 18.65 -13.36
CA LEU A 530 -61.84 17.72 -13.63
C LEU A 530 -62.93 17.76 -12.56
N THR A 531 -62.56 17.80 -11.28
CA THR A 531 -63.54 17.94 -10.19
C THR A 531 -64.30 19.26 -10.24
N CYS A 532 -63.61 20.38 -10.50
CA CYS A 532 -64.25 21.69 -10.70
C CYS A 532 -65.14 21.72 -11.95
N ARG A 533 -64.78 20.97 -13.00
CA ARG A 533 -65.59 20.84 -14.20
C ARG A 533 -66.90 20.08 -13.95
N LEU A 534 -66.86 19.01 -13.17
CA LEU A 534 -68.04 18.20 -12.85
C LEU A 534 -69.07 18.98 -12.00
N ILE A 535 -68.65 20.07 -11.36
CA ILE A 535 -69.52 20.96 -10.56
C ILE A 535 -70.03 22.11 -11.45
N PRO A 536 -71.35 22.20 -11.74
CA PRO A 536 -71.90 23.19 -12.66
C PRO A 536 -71.59 24.66 -12.27
N GLY A 537 -71.49 24.96 -10.98
CA GLY A 537 -71.20 26.31 -10.47
C GLY A 537 -69.74 26.74 -10.60
N LEU A 538 -68.82 25.83 -10.92
CA LEU A 538 -67.38 26.08 -11.00
C LEU A 538 -66.82 25.88 -12.42
N LEU A 539 -67.67 25.85 -13.44
CA LEU A 539 -67.28 25.53 -14.81
C LEU A 539 -66.22 26.51 -15.38
N TYR A 540 -66.34 27.81 -15.08
CA TYR A 540 -65.33 28.80 -15.47
C TYR A 540 -64.00 28.57 -14.76
N SER A 541 -64.04 28.32 -13.44
CA SER A 541 -62.85 27.98 -12.65
C SER A 541 -62.19 26.69 -13.12
N GLY A 542 -62.97 25.66 -13.47
CA GLY A 542 -62.49 24.42 -14.07
C GLY A 542 -61.81 24.65 -15.41
N ARG A 543 -62.34 25.54 -16.26
CA ARG A 543 -61.69 25.94 -17.52
C ARG A 543 -60.36 26.64 -17.27
N VAL A 544 -60.29 27.54 -16.28
CA VAL A 544 -59.05 28.22 -15.90
C VAL A 544 -58.01 27.21 -15.39
N ILE A 545 -58.39 26.31 -14.48
CA ILE A 545 -57.47 25.28 -13.96
C ILE A 545 -56.97 24.36 -15.08
N LEU A 546 -57.85 23.90 -15.96
CA LEU A 546 -57.46 23.05 -17.11
C LEU A 546 -56.58 23.80 -18.14
N SER A 547 -56.72 25.12 -18.26
CA SER A 547 -55.83 25.93 -19.09
C SER A 547 -54.43 26.07 -18.51
N LEU A 548 -54.30 26.21 -17.19
CA LEU A 548 -53.01 26.17 -16.49
C LEU A 548 -52.38 24.78 -16.55
N ASP A 549 -53.20 23.74 -16.42
CA ASP A 549 -52.77 22.35 -16.57
C ASP A 549 -52.25 22.05 -17.99
N PHE A 550 -52.90 22.57 -19.04
CA PHE A 550 -52.39 22.49 -20.42
C PHE A 550 -50.98 23.10 -20.55
N ILE A 551 -50.69 24.20 -19.86
CA ILE A 551 -49.33 24.79 -19.85
C ILE A 551 -48.34 23.82 -19.20
N MET A 552 -48.71 23.16 -18.10
CA MET A 552 -47.85 22.17 -17.45
C MET A 552 -47.54 20.98 -18.36
N PHE A 553 -48.53 20.44 -19.08
CA PHE A 553 -48.30 19.42 -20.11
C PHE A 553 -47.47 19.96 -21.29
N CYS A 554 -47.60 21.22 -21.67
CA CYS A 554 -46.71 21.80 -22.70
C CYS A 554 -45.25 21.90 -22.20
N LEU A 555 -45.01 22.27 -20.94
CA LEU A 555 -43.67 22.31 -20.36
C LEU A 555 -43.01 20.92 -20.34
N ARG A 556 -43.79 19.85 -20.15
CA ARG A 556 -43.31 18.46 -20.23
C ARG A 556 -42.74 18.12 -21.62
N LEU A 557 -43.15 18.80 -22.69
CA LEU A 557 -42.55 18.61 -24.02
C LEU A 557 -41.04 18.95 -24.03
N MET A 558 -40.59 19.88 -23.18
CA MET A 558 -39.16 20.19 -23.07
C MET A 558 -38.36 18.96 -22.63
N HIS A 559 -38.91 18.10 -21.75
CA HIS A 559 -38.26 16.87 -21.33
C HIS A 559 -37.98 15.93 -22.50
N ILE A 560 -38.91 15.82 -23.45
CA ILE A 560 -38.75 14.98 -24.65
C ILE A 560 -37.59 15.49 -25.52
N PHE A 561 -37.43 16.80 -25.66
CA PHE A 561 -36.37 17.39 -26.46
C PHE A 561 -34.97 17.27 -25.84
N THR A 562 -34.86 16.81 -24.59
CA THR A 562 -33.56 16.57 -23.94
C THR A 562 -32.73 15.49 -24.64
N ILE A 563 -33.36 14.55 -25.35
CA ILE A 563 -32.65 13.51 -26.14
C ILE A 563 -31.86 14.09 -27.31
N SER A 564 -32.21 15.30 -27.78
CA SER A 564 -31.54 15.89 -28.93
C SER A 564 -30.13 16.34 -28.57
N LYS A 565 -29.16 15.98 -29.41
CA LYS A 565 -27.76 16.39 -29.26
C LYS A 565 -27.57 17.91 -29.24
N THR A 566 -28.43 18.67 -29.90
CA THR A 566 -28.32 20.14 -30.02
C THR A 566 -29.15 20.91 -29.00
N LEU A 567 -30.29 20.36 -28.57
CA LEU A 567 -31.20 21.02 -27.62
C LEU A 567 -30.99 20.56 -26.18
N GLY A 568 -30.57 19.31 -25.95
CA GLY A 568 -30.37 18.75 -24.61
C GLY A 568 -29.42 19.59 -23.74
N PRO A 569 -28.19 19.90 -24.21
CA PRO A 569 -27.28 20.76 -23.47
C PRO A 569 -27.88 22.12 -23.10
N LYS A 570 -28.64 22.74 -24.01
CA LYS A 570 -29.29 24.04 -23.76
C LYS A 570 -30.33 23.95 -22.65
N ILE A 571 -31.11 22.87 -22.59
CA ILE A 571 -32.11 22.66 -21.54
C ILE A 571 -31.45 22.46 -20.16
N ILE A 572 -30.29 21.78 -20.12
CA ILE A 572 -29.51 21.60 -18.88
C ILE A 572 -28.99 22.96 -18.37
N ILE A 573 -28.49 23.81 -19.27
CA ILE A 573 -28.05 25.17 -18.95
C ILE A 573 -29.20 25.98 -18.35
N VAL A 574 -30.36 26.02 -19.03
CA VAL A 574 -31.56 26.71 -18.53
C VAL A 574 -31.94 26.21 -17.13
N LYS A 575 -31.96 24.89 -16.91
CA LYS A 575 -32.27 24.30 -15.60
C LYS A 575 -31.32 24.76 -14.50
N ARG A 576 -30.02 24.96 -14.78
CA ARG A 576 -29.05 25.44 -13.81
C ARG A 576 -29.20 26.95 -13.54
N MET A 577 -29.46 27.74 -14.57
CA MET A 577 -29.68 29.19 -14.46
C MET A 577 -30.96 29.55 -13.69
N MET A 578 -31.93 28.63 -13.57
CA MET A 578 -33.15 28.85 -12.79
C MET A 578 -32.90 29.21 -11.31
N LYS A 579 -31.77 28.78 -10.72
CA LYS A 579 -31.41 29.19 -9.35
C LYS A 579 -31.05 30.67 -9.29
N ASP A 580 -30.27 31.15 -10.26
CA ASP A 580 -29.89 32.56 -10.38
C ASP A 580 -31.13 33.43 -10.66
N VAL A 581 -32.03 32.94 -11.55
CA VAL A 581 -33.33 33.57 -11.83
C VAL A 581 -34.15 33.73 -10.55
N PHE A 582 -34.18 32.71 -9.68
CA PHE A 582 -34.98 32.75 -8.46
C PHE A 582 -34.49 33.82 -7.48
N PHE A 583 -33.18 33.89 -7.22
CA PHE A 583 -32.60 34.94 -6.37
C PHE A 583 -32.78 36.33 -6.97
N PHE A 584 -32.65 36.45 -8.29
CA PHE A 584 -32.90 37.70 -8.99
C PHE A 584 -34.37 38.14 -8.91
N LEU A 585 -35.32 37.23 -9.14
CA LEU A 585 -36.75 37.50 -9.05
C LEU A 585 -37.12 38.00 -7.65
N PHE A 586 -36.51 37.44 -6.61
CA PHE A 586 -36.69 37.90 -5.23
C PHE A 586 -36.21 39.36 -5.05
N LEU A 587 -35.00 39.69 -5.51
CA LEU A 587 -34.48 41.06 -5.45
C LEU A 587 -35.36 42.04 -6.25
N LEU A 588 -35.79 41.63 -7.45
CA LEU A 588 -36.69 42.41 -8.30
C LEU A 588 -38.05 42.62 -7.63
N ALA A 589 -38.63 41.59 -7.00
CA ALA A 589 -39.91 41.67 -6.33
C ALA A 589 -39.87 42.66 -5.16
N VAL A 590 -38.82 42.62 -4.33
CA VAL A 590 -38.62 43.58 -3.22
C VAL A 590 -38.58 45.01 -3.75
N TRP A 591 -37.86 45.23 -4.86
CA TRP A 591 -37.75 46.56 -5.48
C TRP A 591 -39.05 47.04 -6.15
N VAL A 592 -39.78 46.15 -6.82
CA VAL A 592 -41.08 46.47 -7.43
C VAL A 592 -42.12 46.82 -6.38
N VAL A 593 -42.18 46.05 -5.29
CA VAL A 593 -43.13 46.29 -4.21
C VAL A 593 -42.78 47.58 -3.46
N SER A 594 -41.50 47.86 -3.18
CA SER A 594 -41.11 49.10 -2.50
C SER A 594 -41.48 50.34 -3.30
N PHE A 595 -41.17 50.36 -4.60
CA PHE A 595 -41.59 51.43 -5.51
C PHE A 595 -43.11 51.51 -5.62
N GLY A 596 -43.80 50.37 -5.73
CA GLY A 596 -45.25 50.32 -5.86
C GLY A 596 -45.99 50.85 -4.64
N VAL A 597 -45.52 50.54 -3.44
CA VAL A 597 -46.04 51.10 -2.19
C VAL A 597 -45.78 52.60 -2.13
N ALA A 598 -44.57 53.05 -2.46
CA ALA A 598 -44.23 54.48 -2.48
C ALA A 598 -45.09 55.25 -3.48
N LYS A 599 -45.24 54.73 -4.72
CA LYS A 599 -46.09 55.31 -5.77
C LYS A 599 -47.54 55.40 -5.31
N GLN A 600 -48.10 54.30 -4.79
CA GLN A 600 -49.48 54.26 -4.32
C GLN A 600 -49.72 55.24 -3.16
N ALA A 601 -48.79 55.32 -2.21
CA ALA A 601 -48.89 56.19 -1.04
C ALA A 601 -48.76 57.68 -1.38
N ILE A 602 -47.98 58.04 -2.40
CA ILE A 602 -47.78 59.43 -2.84
C ILE A 602 -48.96 59.92 -3.69
N LEU A 603 -49.48 59.08 -4.60
CA LEU A 603 -50.45 59.52 -5.61
C LEU A 603 -51.91 59.34 -5.18
N ILE A 604 -52.24 58.37 -4.32
CA ILE A 604 -53.63 57.99 -4.01
C ILE A 604 -53.87 58.06 -2.51
N HIS A 605 -54.81 58.91 -2.10
CA HIS A 605 -55.22 59.02 -0.69
C HIS A 605 -56.11 57.85 -0.27
N ASN A 606 -55.72 57.15 0.80
CA ASN A 606 -56.47 56.16 1.57
C ASN A 606 -57.55 55.37 0.78
N GLU A 607 -57.14 54.32 0.07
CA GLU A 607 -58.01 53.38 -0.63
C GLU A 607 -58.39 52.23 0.32
N SER A 608 -59.69 51.93 0.47
CA SER A 608 -60.16 50.84 1.34
C SER A 608 -60.32 49.49 0.62
N ARG A 609 -60.34 49.50 -0.72
CA ARG A 609 -60.51 48.30 -1.54
C ARG A 609 -59.18 47.55 -1.70
N VAL A 610 -59.02 46.47 -0.95
CA VAL A 610 -57.79 45.65 -0.91
C VAL A 610 -57.39 45.13 -2.30
N ASP A 611 -58.34 44.73 -3.14
CA ASP A 611 -58.07 44.23 -4.49
C ASP A 611 -57.42 45.30 -5.39
N TRP A 612 -57.88 46.55 -5.29
CA TRP A 612 -57.33 47.68 -6.05
C TRP A 612 -55.98 48.14 -5.50
N ILE A 613 -55.76 48.07 -4.19
CA ILE A 613 -54.45 48.32 -3.57
C ILE A 613 -53.44 47.29 -4.09
N PHE A 614 -53.78 46.00 -4.05
CA PHE A 614 -52.87 44.95 -4.51
C PHE A 614 -52.56 45.08 -6.01
N ARG A 615 -53.59 45.36 -6.82
CA ARG A 615 -53.44 45.60 -8.27
C ARG A 615 -52.62 46.86 -8.58
N GLY A 616 -52.78 47.94 -7.81
CA GLY A 616 -52.04 49.18 -7.99
C GLY A 616 -50.58 49.10 -7.55
N VAL A 617 -50.34 48.51 -6.37
CA VAL A 617 -49.00 48.36 -5.76
C VAL A 617 -48.16 47.36 -6.54
N VAL A 618 -48.65 46.15 -6.78
CA VAL A 618 -47.85 45.05 -7.33
C VAL A 618 -47.95 45.01 -8.84
N TYR A 619 -49.16 44.84 -9.38
CA TYR A 619 -49.37 44.55 -10.81
C TYR A 619 -49.01 45.75 -11.70
N GLN A 620 -49.46 46.95 -11.36
CA GLN A 620 -49.22 48.14 -12.17
C GLN A 620 -47.76 48.60 -12.11
N SER A 621 -47.10 48.46 -10.96
CA SER A 621 -45.67 48.77 -10.79
C SER A 621 -44.79 47.77 -11.53
N TYR A 622 -45.17 46.49 -11.60
CA TYR A 622 -44.49 45.50 -12.42
C TYR A 622 -44.58 45.80 -13.93
N LEU A 623 -45.76 46.18 -14.42
CA LEU A 623 -45.95 46.56 -15.84
C LEU A 623 -45.13 47.79 -16.25
N THR A 624 -44.85 48.67 -15.30
CA THR A 624 -44.04 49.88 -15.50
C THR A 624 -42.61 49.51 -15.94
N ILE A 625 -42.06 48.36 -15.53
CA ILE A 625 -40.72 47.88 -15.95
C ILE A 625 -40.69 47.61 -17.46
N PHE A 626 -41.77 47.03 -18.02
CA PHE A 626 -41.86 46.70 -19.44
C PHE A 626 -42.21 47.91 -20.33
N GLY A 627 -42.26 49.12 -19.77
CA GLY A 627 -42.60 50.34 -20.49
C GLY A 627 -44.10 50.54 -20.72
N GLN A 628 -44.97 49.72 -20.11
CA GLN A 628 -46.41 49.99 -20.09
C GLN A 628 -46.74 50.95 -18.96
N MET A 629 -46.68 52.24 -19.28
CA MET A 629 -47.07 53.31 -18.36
C MET A 629 -48.60 53.36 -18.24
N PRO A 630 -49.15 53.65 -17.06
CA PRO A 630 -50.58 53.87 -16.90
C PRO A 630 -51.05 55.05 -17.77
N ALA A 631 -52.24 54.92 -18.37
CA ALA A 631 -52.83 55.95 -19.24
C ALA A 631 -53.00 57.34 -18.57
N TYR A 632 -53.00 57.42 -17.24
CA TYR A 632 -53.01 58.72 -16.51
C TYR A 632 -51.66 59.46 -16.56
N ILE A 633 -50.55 58.78 -16.89
CA ILE A 633 -49.21 59.37 -17.09
C ILE A 633 -48.98 59.69 -18.57
N ASP A 634 -49.56 58.93 -19.51
CA ASP A 634 -49.46 59.21 -20.96
C ASP A 634 -50.13 60.54 -21.38
N ALA A 635 -51.02 61.09 -20.54
CA ALA A 635 -51.62 62.41 -20.75
C ALA A 635 -50.64 63.58 -20.48
N ILE A 636 -49.53 63.32 -19.79
CA ILE A 636 -48.63 64.34 -19.23
C ILE A 636 -47.68 64.98 -20.27
N PRO A 637 -47.09 64.27 -21.27
CA PRO A 637 -46.20 64.93 -22.23
C PRO A 637 -46.91 65.72 -23.34
N VAL A 638 -48.22 65.53 -23.52
CA VAL A 638 -48.97 66.03 -24.69
C VAL A 638 -49.98 67.14 -24.33
N GLY A 639 -50.04 67.58 -23.07
CA GLY A 639 -50.93 68.67 -22.65
C GLY A 639 -52.41 68.34 -22.83
N VAL A 640 -52.80 67.08 -22.66
CA VAL A 640 -54.20 66.65 -22.75
C VAL A 640 -54.80 66.67 -21.36
N ASN A 641 -55.87 67.46 -21.18
CA ASN A 641 -56.63 67.58 -19.93
C ASN A 641 -56.88 66.22 -19.27
N PHE A 642 -56.60 66.15 -17.96
CA PHE A 642 -57.01 65.06 -17.07
C PHE A 642 -58.50 64.74 -17.31
N SER A 643 -58.82 63.58 -17.89
CA SER A 643 -60.22 63.21 -18.18
C SER A 643 -60.82 62.47 -16.99
N LEU A 644 -61.79 63.13 -16.31
CA LEU A 644 -62.51 62.60 -15.15
C LEU A 644 -63.34 61.32 -15.47
N GLU A 645 -63.44 60.92 -16.73
CA GLU A 645 -64.17 59.71 -17.15
C GLU A 645 -63.40 58.40 -16.87
N GLN A 646 -62.08 58.47 -16.68
CA GLN A 646 -61.22 57.28 -16.54
C GLN A 646 -60.98 56.85 -15.09
N CYS A 647 -61.35 57.68 -14.10
CA CYS A 647 -61.14 57.41 -12.68
C CYS A 647 -62.37 57.81 -11.85
N SER A 648 -62.52 57.23 -10.65
CA SER A 648 -63.60 57.59 -9.73
C SER A 648 -63.06 58.44 -8.56
N PRO A 649 -63.63 59.62 -8.28
CA PRO A 649 -63.09 60.51 -7.23
C PRO A 649 -63.20 59.90 -5.82
N ASN A 650 -64.30 59.18 -5.53
CA ASN A 650 -64.54 58.56 -4.22
C ASN A 650 -64.39 57.03 -4.22
N GLY A 651 -63.88 56.41 -5.28
CA GLY A 651 -63.78 54.94 -5.36
C GLY A 651 -65.13 54.21 -5.46
N THR A 652 -66.22 54.92 -5.81
CA THR A 652 -67.60 54.41 -5.83
C THR A 652 -67.90 53.46 -6.99
N ASP A 653 -67.12 53.52 -8.07
CA ASP A 653 -67.26 52.63 -9.22
C ASP A 653 -66.33 51.40 -9.06
N PRO A 654 -66.87 50.17 -9.01
CA PRO A 654 -66.07 48.96 -8.86
C PRO A 654 -65.11 48.69 -10.02
N TYR A 655 -65.34 49.28 -11.21
CA TYR A 655 -64.54 49.02 -12.41
C TYR A 655 -63.49 50.09 -12.71
N LYS A 656 -63.47 51.22 -11.98
CA LYS A 656 -62.53 52.33 -12.22
C LYS A 656 -61.55 52.52 -11.04
N PRO A 657 -60.27 52.85 -11.31
CA PRO A 657 -59.32 53.21 -10.27
C PRO A 657 -59.73 54.52 -9.59
N LYS A 658 -59.25 54.75 -8.37
CA LYS A 658 -59.46 56.03 -7.67
C LYS A 658 -58.56 57.10 -8.29
N CYS A 659 -59.09 58.31 -8.44
CA CYS A 659 -58.33 59.42 -9.02
C CYS A 659 -57.16 59.82 -8.09
N PRO A 660 -56.02 60.27 -8.64
CA PRO A 660 -54.96 60.92 -7.86
C PRO A 660 -55.48 62.14 -7.12
N GLU A 661 -54.86 62.51 -6.01
CA GLU A 661 -55.23 63.71 -5.25
C GLU A 661 -55.04 64.96 -6.11
N SER A 662 -56.10 65.76 -6.29
CA SER A 662 -56.12 66.96 -7.12
C SER A 662 -56.50 68.20 -6.32
N ASP A 663 -55.86 69.33 -6.59
CA ASP A 663 -56.24 70.61 -5.98
C ASP A 663 -57.62 71.07 -6.49
N ALA A 664 -58.57 71.25 -5.58
CA ALA A 664 -59.99 71.50 -5.87
C ALA A 664 -60.27 72.77 -6.70
N VAL A 665 -59.28 73.66 -6.85
CA VAL A 665 -59.41 74.95 -7.55
C VAL A 665 -58.84 74.90 -8.99
N ARG A 666 -57.81 74.08 -9.24
CA ARG A 666 -57.06 74.07 -10.52
C ARG A 666 -57.25 72.80 -11.36
N HIS A 667 -57.86 71.75 -10.82
CA HIS A 667 -58.00 70.44 -11.50
C HIS A 667 -56.65 69.86 -11.97
N GLU A 668 -55.57 70.21 -11.28
CA GLU A 668 -54.22 69.66 -11.45
C GLU A 668 -53.91 68.69 -10.30
N PRO A 669 -53.06 67.67 -10.50
CA PRO A 669 -52.62 66.80 -9.41
C PRO A 669 -51.88 67.62 -8.34
N ALA A 670 -52.19 67.35 -7.05
CA ALA A 670 -51.59 68.04 -5.91
C ALA A 670 -50.07 67.77 -5.77
N PHE A 671 -49.60 66.67 -6.36
CA PHE A 671 -48.19 66.31 -6.40
C PHE A 671 -47.53 66.80 -7.71
N PRO A 672 -46.34 67.43 -7.66
CA PRO A 672 -45.70 67.98 -8.86
C PRO A 672 -45.33 66.91 -9.88
N GLU A 673 -45.75 67.11 -11.13
CA GLU A 673 -45.53 66.15 -12.22
C GLU A 673 -44.05 65.86 -12.49
N TRP A 674 -43.20 66.90 -12.42
CA TRP A 674 -41.75 66.77 -12.61
C TRP A 674 -41.11 65.82 -11.59
N LEU A 675 -41.66 65.73 -10.37
CA LEU A 675 -41.15 64.85 -9.32
C LEU A 675 -41.60 63.41 -9.55
N THR A 676 -42.83 63.17 -10.06
CA THR A 676 -43.29 61.84 -10.47
C THR A 676 -42.47 61.32 -11.65
N VAL A 677 -42.18 62.17 -12.63
CA VAL A 677 -41.30 61.85 -13.76
C VAL A 677 -39.88 61.55 -13.27
N THR A 678 -39.35 62.31 -12.32
CA THR A 678 -38.02 62.06 -11.73
C THR A 678 -37.97 60.72 -10.98
N LEU A 679 -38.99 60.41 -10.16
CA LEU A 679 -39.10 59.15 -9.43
C LEU A 679 -39.22 57.95 -10.38
N LEU A 680 -39.97 58.11 -11.48
CA LEU A 680 -40.09 57.11 -12.53
C LEU A 680 -38.76 56.89 -13.28
N CYS A 681 -38.05 57.97 -13.63
CA CYS A 681 -36.73 57.88 -14.26
C CYS A 681 -35.71 57.19 -13.35
N LEU A 682 -35.69 57.50 -12.05
CA LEU A 682 -34.85 56.81 -11.08
C LEU A 682 -35.22 55.32 -10.98
N TYR A 683 -36.50 55.00 -10.91
CA TYR A 683 -36.99 53.62 -10.88
C TYR A 683 -36.58 52.83 -12.14
N LEU A 684 -36.75 53.40 -13.34
CA LEU A 684 -36.35 52.78 -14.60
C LEU A 684 -34.83 52.67 -14.74
N LEU A 685 -34.06 53.65 -14.26
CA LEU A 685 -32.60 53.57 -14.23
C LEU A 685 -32.13 52.41 -13.34
N PHE A 686 -32.63 52.31 -12.12
CA PHE A 686 -32.26 51.22 -11.21
C PHE A 686 -32.73 49.86 -11.73
N THR A 687 -33.96 49.74 -12.24
CA THR A 687 -34.46 48.46 -12.76
C THR A 687 -33.78 48.04 -14.05
N ASN A 688 -33.74 48.91 -15.06
CA ASN A 688 -33.30 48.54 -16.39
C ASN A 688 -31.79 48.64 -16.59
N ILE A 689 -31.09 49.57 -15.91
CA ILE A 689 -29.63 49.70 -16.04
C ILE A 689 -28.90 48.90 -14.97
N LEU A 690 -29.34 48.92 -13.71
CA LEU A 690 -28.63 48.18 -12.66
C LEU A 690 -29.05 46.69 -12.65
N LEU A 691 -30.33 46.41 -12.43
CA LEU A 691 -30.81 45.04 -12.18
C LEU A 691 -30.75 44.16 -13.43
N LEU A 692 -31.20 44.64 -14.60
CA LEU A 692 -31.11 43.81 -15.82
C LEU A 692 -29.67 43.52 -16.23
N ASN A 693 -28.75 44.47 -16.11
CA ASN A 693 -27.33 44.21 -16.41
C ASN A 693 -26.69 43.25 -15.41
N LEU A 694 -27.09 43.31 -14.13
CA LEU A 694 -26.69 42.31 -13.14
C LEU A 694 -27.20 40.91 -13.52
N LEU A 695 -28.44 40.77 -13.99
CA LEU A 695 -28.99 39.50 -14.46
C LEU A 695 -28.21 38.96 -15.66
N ILE A 696 -27.91 39.82 -16.65
CA ILE A 696 -27.10 39.46 -17.82
C ILE A 696 -25.71 38.99 -17.38
N ALA A 697 -25.08 39.68 -16.43
CA ALA A 697 -23.77 39.31 -15.90
C ALA A 697 -23.79 37.95 -15.17
N MET A 698 -24.78 37.73 -14.30
CA MET A 698 -24.95 36.45 -13.59
C MET A 698 -25.18 35.30 -14.57
N PHE A 699 -26.04 35.52 -15.57
CA PHE A 699 -26.31 34.53 -16.63
C PHE A 699 -25.09 34.25 -17.49
N ASN A 700 -24.32 35.27 -17.86
CA ASN A 700 -23.11 35.06 -18.65
C ASN A 700 -22.06 34.27 -17.86
N TYR A 701 -21.90 34.56 -16.57
CA TYR A 701 -21.00 33.83 -15.68
C TYR A 701 -21.41 32.35 -15.56
N THR A 702 -22.69 32.07 -15.24
CA THR A 702 -23.13 30.67 -15.10
C THR A 702 -23.20 29.94 -16.45
N PHE A 703 -23.51 30.64 -17.54
CA PHE A 703 -23.43 30.09 -18.89
C PHE A 703 -22.00 29.64 -19.25
N GLN A 704 -21.00 30.50 -19.05
CA GLN A 704 -19.60 30.18 -19.34
C GLN A 704 -19.10 28.98 -18.54
N GLN A 705 -19.38 28.94 -17.23
CA GLN A 705 -18.98 27.82 -16.37
C GLN A 705 -19.63 26.49 -16.75
N VAL A 706 -20.90 26.53 -17.16
CA VAL A 706 -21.65 25.30 -17.45
C VAL A 706 -21.33 24.79 -18.86
N GLN A 707 -21.12 25.68 -19.84
CA GLN A 707 -20.97 25.31 -21.25
C GLN A 707 -19.83 24.30 -21.50
N GLU A 708 -18.69 24.46 -20.84
CA GLU A 708 -17.51 23.61 -21.06
C GLU A 708 -17.77 22.12 -20.76
N HIS A 709 -18.59 21.83 -19.75
CA HIS A 709 -18.88 20.45 -19.30
C HIS A 709 -20.27 19.95 -19.71
N THR A 710 -21.10 20.77 -20.37
CA THR A 710 -22.51 20.42 -20.63
C THR A 710 -22.66 19.20 -21.55
N ASP A 711 -21.81 19.06 -22.58
CA ASP A 711 -21.87 17.91 -23.48
C ASP A 711 -21.62 16.59 -22.75
N GLN A 712 -20.71 16.58 -21.76
CA GLN A 712 -20.46 15.42 -20.91
C GLN A 712 -21.66 15.09 -20.03
N ILE A 713 -22.27 16.10 -19.41
CA ILE A 713 -23.50 15.95 -18.60
C ILE A 713 -24.63 15.37 -19.46
N TRP A 714 -24.81 15.89 -20.67
CA TRP A 714 -25.84 15.41 -21.59
C TRP A 714 -25.61 13.96 -22.01
N LYS A 715 -24.38 13.60 -22.38
CA LYS A 715 -23.99 12.22 -22.72
C LYS A 715 -24.21 11.24 -21.56
N PHE A 716 -24.05 11.69 -20.32
CA PHE A 716 -24.34 10.92 -19.11
C PHE A 716 -25.86 10.71 -18.95
N GLN A 717 -26.65 11.79 -18.93
CA GLN A 717 -28.12 11.72 -18.78
C GLN A 717 -28.83 10.95 -19.91
N ARG A 718 -28.21 10.91 -21.09
CA ARG A 718 -28.71 10.14 -22.23
C ARG A 718 -28.88 8.65 -21.90
N HIS A 719 -28.04 8.09 -21.03
CA HIS A 719 -28.17 6.69 -20.61
C HIS A 719 -29.53 6.40 -19.97
N ASP A 720 -29.90 7.20 -18.96
CA ASP A 720 -31.09 6.97 -18.14
C ASP A 720 -32.35 6.99 -19.02
N LEU A 721 -32.38 7.91 -19.97
CA LEU A 721 -33.46 8.01 -20.95
C LEU A 721 -33.50 6.79 -21.91
N ILE A 722 -32.35 6.28 -22.35
CA ILE A 722 -32.29 5.09 -23.20
C ILE A 722 -32.78 3.86 -22.43
N GLU A 723 -32.37 3.70 -21.17
CA GLU A 723 -32.81 2.60 -20.32
C GLU A 723 -34.33 2.65 -20.08
N GLU A 724 -34.87 3.85 -19.81
CA GLU A 724 -36.32 4.10 -19.66
C GLU A 724 -37.08 3.60 -20.90
N TYR A 725 -36.74 4.07 -22.11
CA TYR A 725 -37.42 3.68 -23.35
C TYR A 725 -37.15 2.24 -23.79
N HIS A 726 -36.03 1.64 -23.39
CA HIS A 726 -35.77 0.23 -23.64
C HIS A 726 -36.67 -0.69 -22.79
N SER A 727 -37.02 -0.25 -21.57
CA SER A 727 -37.90 -0.99 -20.66
C SER A 727 -39.40 -0.84 -21.00
N ARG A 728 -39.76 0.16 -21.80
CA ARG A 728 -41.15 0.48 -22.14
C ARG A 728 -41.78 -0.54 -23.09
N PRO A 729 -43.08 -0.85 -22.91
CA PRO A 729 -43.82 -1.61 -23.90
C PRO A 729 -43.85 -0.89 -25.26
N PRO A 730 -43.94 -1.62 -26.38
CA PRO A 730 -43.91 -1.03 -27.71
C PRO A 730 -45.21 -0.31 -28.11
N ALA A 731 -46.27 -0.42 -27.31
CA ALA A 731 -47.57 0.18 -27.61
C ALA A 731 -47.60 1.65 -27.15
N PRO A 732 -48.08 2.59 -27.99
CA PRO A 732 -48.20 3.99 -27.59
C PRO A 732 -49.32 4.18 -26.55
N PRO A 733 -49.31 5.30 -25.79
CA PRO A 733 -50.23 5.57 -24.68
C PRO A 733 -51.72 5.24 -24.87
N PRO A 734 -52.40 5.48 -26.01
CA PRO A 734 -53.82 5.07 -26.13
C PRO A 734 -54.04 3.54 -26.10
N PHE A 735 -53.06 2.75 -26.53
CA PHE A 735 -53.14 1.28 -26.61
C PHE A 735 -52.32 0.57 -25.52
N ILE A 736 -51.59 1.32 -24.70
CA ILE A 736 -50.70 0.77 -23.67
C ILE A 736 -51.49 0.02 -22.58
N LEU A 737 -52.76 0.41 -22.33
CA LEU A 737 -53.65 -0.24 -21.37
C LEU A 737 -53.81 -1.75 -21.65
N LEU A 738 -53.90 -2.15 -22.93
CA LEU A 738 -53.96 -3.57 -23.31
C LEU A 738 -52.65 -4.31 -22.99
N SER A 739 -51.51 -3.63 -23.13
CA SER A 739 -50.19 -4.18 -22.77
C SER A 739 -50.05 -4.34 -21.25
N HIS A 740 -50.51 -3.35 -20.47
CA HIS A 740 -50.52 -3.47 -19.00
C HIS A 740 -51.44 -4.60 -18.56
N LEU A 741 -52.64 -4.71 -19.13
CA LEU A 741 -53.56 -5.81 -18.84
C LEU A 741 -52.91 -7.16 -19.15
N HIS A 742 -52.24 -7.30 -20.29
CA HIS A 742 -51.48 -8.50 -20.63
C HIS A 742 -50.35 -8.81 -19.63
N LEU A 743 -49.61 -7.79 -19.19
CA LEU A 743 -48.53 -7.94 -18.21
C LEU A 743 -49.05 -8.35 -16.82
N VAL A 744 -50.17 -7.74 -16.39
CA VAL A 744 -50.84 -8.05 -15.12
C VAL A 744 -51.37 -9.49 -15.17
N ILE A 745 -52.03 -9.90 -16.24
CA ILE A 745 -52.47 -11.30 -16.43
C ILE A 745 -51.27 -12.26 -16.33
N LYS A 746 -50.16 -11.93 -16.98
CA LYS A 746 -48.95 -12.77 -16.95
C LYS A 746 -48.30 -12.88 -15.56
N ARG A 747 -48.32 -11.80 -14.76
CA ARG A 747 -47.73 -11.76 -13.42
C ARG A 747 -48.66 -12.38 -12.37
N VAL A 748 -49.94 -12.02 -12.38
CA VAL A 748 -50.92 -12.40 -11.36
C VAL A 748 -51.50 -13.79 -11.64
N VAL A 749 -51.91 -14.07 -12.88
CA VAL A 749 -52.57 -15.34 -13.24
C VAL A 749 -51.55 -16.43 -13.56
N LEU A 750 -50.54 -16.13 -14.38
CA LEU A 750 -49.57 -17.13 -14.84
C LEU A 750 -48.35 -17.28 -13.90
N LYS A 751 -48.19 -16.42 -12.88
CA LYS A 751 -47.04 -16.37 -11.95
C LYS A 751 -45.67 -16.44 -12.65
N ILE A 752 -45.57 -16.00 -13.89
CA ILE A 752 -44.31 -16.01 -14.62
C ILE A 752 -43.50 -14.80 -14.14
N PRO A 753 -42.31 -15.01 -13.54
CA PRO A 753 -41.47 -13.89 -13.11
C PRO A 753 -41.07 -13.03 -14.31
N ALA A 754 -40.95 -11.72 -14.08
CA ALA A 754 -40.46 -10.80 -15.09
C ALA A 754 -39.07 -11.25 -15.56
N LYS A 755 -38.91 -11.51 -16.86
CA LYS A 755 -37.57 -11.77 -17.42
C LYS A 755 -36.79 -10.46 -17.37
N ARG A 756 -35.73 -10.39 -16.55
CA ARG A 756 -34.76 -9.29 -16.57
C ARG A 756 -34.20 -9.13 -17.99
N HIS A 757 -34.01 -7.89 -18.43
CA HIS A 757 -33.59 -7.59 -19.80
C HIS A 757 -32.15 -8.06 -20.00
N LYS A 758 -31.98 -9.11 -20.83
CA LYS A 758 -30.68 -9.77 -21.08
C LYS A 758 -29.62 -8.89 -21.75
N GLN A 759 -30.02 -7.74 -22.30
CA GLN A 759 -29.17 -6.94 -23.19
C GLN A 759 -28.27 -5.96 -22.42
N LEU A 760 -28.71 -5.45 -21.26
CA LEU A 760 -27.89 -4.59 -20.39
C LEU A 760 -27.18 -5.39 -19.29
N LYS A 761 -27.75 -6.54 -18.88
CA LYS A 761 -27.17 -7.44 -17.89
C LYS A 761 -27.03 -8.84 -18.47
N SER A 762 -25.80 -9.22 -18.83
CA SER A 762 -25.49 -10.52 -19.42
C SER A 762 -24.62 -11.34 -18.46
N LYS A 763 -25.09 -12.55 -18.12
CA LYS A 763 -24.26 -13.55 -17.43
C LYS A 763 -23.54 -14.36 -18.50
N LEU A 764 -22.22 -14.24 -18.55
CA LEU A 764 -21.36 -14.98 -19.46
C LEU A 764 -21.14 -16.41 -18.94
N GLU A 765 -20.74 -17.31 -19.85
CA GLU A 765 -20.26 -18.63 -19.48
C GLU A 765 -18.87 -18.49 -18.85
N LYS A 766 -18.54 -19.30 -17.82
CA LYS A 766 -17.29 -19.18 -17.06
C LYS A 766 -16.03 -19.25 -17.94
N ASN A 767 -16.04 -20.09 -18.97
CA ASN A 767 -14.92 -20.23 -19.90
C ASN A 767 -14.73 -18.95 -20.74
N GLU A 768 -15.81 -18.40 -21.28
CA GLU A 768 -15.79 -17.14 -22.04
C GLU A 768 -15.36 -15.97 -21.15
N GLU A 769 -15.86 -15.92 -19.92
CA GLU A 769 -15.46 -14.91 -18.93
C GLU A 769 -13.96 -14.98 -18.63
N SER A 770 -13.42 -16.17 -18.34
CA SER A 770 -11.98 -16.32 -18.06
C SER A 770 -11.09 -15.87 -19.24
N ALA A 771 -11.50 -16.18 -20.47
CA ALA A 771 -10.79 -15.74 -21.68
C ALA A 771 -10.86 -14.22 -21.84
N LEU A 772 -12.04 -13.62 -21.59
CA LEU A 772 -12.25 -12.17 -21.66
C LEU A 772 -11.42 -11.42 -20.61
N LEU A 773 -11.35 -11.94 -19.37
CA LEU A 773 -10.54 -11.35 -18.29
C LEU A 773 -9.04 -11.48 -18.53
N SER A 774 -8.59 -12.61 -19.08
CA SER A 774 -7.18 -12.77 -19.47
C SER A 774 -6.78 -11.77 -20.57
N TRP A 775 -7.70 -11.50 -21.51
CA TRP A 775 -7.52 -10.51 -22.55
C TRP A 775 -7.52 -9.07 -21.99
N GLU A 776 -8.44 -8.74 -21.08
CA GLU A 776 -8.47 -7.47 -20.35
C GLU A 776 -7.16 -7.25 -19.57
N THR A 777 -6.67 -8.27 -18.86
CA THR A 777 -5.41 -8.21 -18.10
C THR A 777 -4.21 -7.95 -19.00
N TYR A 778 -4.12 -8.64 -20.14
CA TYR A 778 -3.05 -8.41 -21.12
C TYR A 778 -3.06 -6.98 -21.68
N LEU A 779 -4.24 -6.43 -21.99
CA LEU A 779 -4.36 -5.06 -22.49
C LEU A 779 -4.09 -4.01 -21.42
N LYS A 780 -4.43 -4.28 -20.17
CA LYS A 780 -4.03 -3.45 -19.02
C LYS A 780 -2.51 -3.38 -18.90
N ASP A 781 -1.79 -4.49 -19.04
CA ASP A 781 -0.33 -4.50 -18.96
C ASP A 781 0.30 -3.69 -20.11
N ASN A 782 -0.25 -3.81 -21.32
CA ASN A 782 0.13 -2.97 -22.46
C ASN A 782 -0.15 -1.47 -22.19
N TYR A 783 -1.30 -1.15 -21.61
CA TYR A 783 -1.64 0.22 -21.19
C TYR A 783 -0.65 0.77 -20.15
N LEU A 784 -0.35 -0.01 -19.11
CA LEU A 784 0.61 0.37 -18.06
C LEU A 784 2.00 0.62 -18.64
N GLN A 785 2.46 -0.24 -19.56
CA GLN A 785 3.74 -0.06 -20.23
C GLN A 785 3.76 1.23 -21.08
N ASN A 786 2.69 1.51 -21.82
CA ASN A 786 2.56 2.74 -22.60
C ASN A 786 2.52 3.98 -21.70
N GLN A 787 1.79 3.93 -20.59
CA GLN A 787 1.73 5.01 -19.61
C GLN A 787 3.10 5.27 -18.98
N GLN A 788 3.83 4.23 -18.58
CA GLN A 788 5.20 4.36 -18.07
C GLN A 788 6.16 4.94 -19.12
N CYS A 789 6.02 4.54 -20.39
CA CYS A 789 6.83 5.08 -21.48
C CYS A 789 6.55 6.58 -21.69
N GLN A 790 5.27 6.98 -21.76
CA GLN A 790 4.87 8.38 -21.85
C GLN A 790 5.34 9.19 -20.63
N HIS A 791 5.26 8.62 -19.44
CA HIS A 791 5.74 9.25 -18.21
C HIS A 791 7.26 9.47 -18.23
N LYS A 792 8.02 8.54 -18.80
CA LYS A 792 9.48 8.69 -19.01
C LYS A 792 9.82 9.70 -20.12
N GLN A 793 8.91 9.94 -21.07
CA GLN A 793 9.09 10.92 -22.15
C GLN A 793 8.73 12.35 -21.75
N ARG A 794 8.08 12.57 -20.59
CA ARG A 794 7.76 13.92 -20.10
C ARG A 794 9.05 14.72 -19.84
N PRO A 795 9.15 15.97 -20.33
CA PRO A 795 10.36 16.76 -20.19
C PRO A 795 10.73 17.01 -18.72
N GLU A 796 9.74 17.17 -17.83
CA GLU A 796 9.98 17.39 -16.40
C GLU A 796 10.69 16.19 -15.75
N ARG A 797 10.27 14.97 -16.09
CA ARG A 797 10.90 13.73 -15.61
C ARG A 797 12.28 13.52 -16.24
N GLN A 798 12.47 13.90 -17.50
CA GLN A 798 13.78 13.85 -18.13
C GLN A 798 14.75 14.83 -17.49
N ILE A 799 14.31 16.04 -17.18
CA ILE A 799 15.10 17.04 -16.46
C ILE A 799 15.47 16.51 -15.07
N GLN A 800 14.53 15.86 -14.37
CA GLN A 800 14.80 15.25 -13.07
C GLN A 800 15.77 14.07 -13.17
N ASP A 801 15.64 13.21 -14.19
CA ASP A 801 16.59 12.11 -14.43
C ASP A 801 17.97 12.63 -14.82
N ILE A 802 18.06 13.68 -15.64
CA ILE A 802 19.31 14.37 -15.94
C ILE A 802 19.90 14.97 -14.66
N GLY A 803 19.08 15.61 -13.81
CA GLY A 803 19.51 16.12 -12.51
C GLY A 803 20.08 15.02 -11.61
N ASN A 804 19.37 13.90 -11.49
CA ASN A 804 19.83 12.73 -10.72
C ASN A 804 21.12 12.14 -11.30
N ARG A 805 21.22 12.01 -12.63
CA ARG A 805 22.43 11.53 -13.31
C ARG A 805 23.60 12.49 -13.12
N VAL A 806 23.36 13.79 -13.25
CA VAL A 806 24.37 14.83 -13.00
C VAL A 806 24.85 14.72 -11.56
N ASN A 807 23.95 14.58 -10.58
CA ASN A 807 24.34 14.34 -9.19
C ASN A 807 25.22 13.09 -9.06
N THR A 808 24.84 11.95 -9.66
CA THR A 808 25.70 10.75 -9.62
C THR A 808 27.06 10.94 -10.29
N VAL A 809 27.13 11.72 -11.37
CA VAL A 809 28.39 12.05 -12.04
C VAL A 809 29.23 13.00 -11.19
N VAL A 810 28.60 13.97 -10.53
CA VAL A 810 29.25 14.86 -9.56
C VAL A 810 29.81 14.04 -8.41
N ASP A 811 29.03 13.14 -7.81
CA ASP A 811 29.49 12.27 -6.72
C ASP A 811 30.68 11.39 -7.14
N LEU A 812 30.65 10.87 -8.38
CA LEU A 812 31.76 10.10 -8.95
C LEU A 812 33.00 10.97 -9.18
N LEU A 813 32.84 12.17 -9.71
CA LEU A 813 33.93 13.13 -9.94
C LEU A 813 34.52 13.64 -8.63
N GLU A 814 33.71 13.88 -7.60
CA GLU A 814 34.17 14.20 -6.25
C GLU A 814 34.99 13.03 -5.70
N ARG A 815 34.48 11.80 -5.81
CA ARG A 815 35.23 10.60 -5.37
C ARG A 815 36.54 10.41 -6.14
N GLU A 816 36.57 10.70 -7.43
CA GLU A 816 37.81 10.67 -8.24
C GLU A 816 38.76 11.80 -7.89
N SER A 817 38.27 13.03 -7.69
CA SER A 817 39.09 14.18 -7.32
C SER A 817 39.69 14.01 -5.92
N LEU A 818 38.95 13.46 -4.96
CA LEU A 818 39.43 13.10 -3.63
C LEU A 818 40.48 11.98 -3.68
N LYS A 819 40.31 10.97 -4.54
CA LYS A 819 41.33 9.94 -4.77
C LYS A 819 42.59 10.54 -5.40
N ARG A 820 42.45 11.46 -6.35
CA ARG A 820 43.57 12.12 -7.03
C ARG A 820 44.32 13.07 -6.10
N SER A 821 43.59 13.83 -5.28
CA SER A 821 44.14 14.69 -4.22
C SER A 821 44.91 13.86 -3.19
N GLY A 822 44.33 12.75 -2.70
CA GLY A 822 45.02 11.86 -1.76
C GLY A 822 46.29 11.23 -2.34
N SER A 823 46.31 10.90 -3.65
CA SER A 823 47.52 10.44 -4.34
C SER A 823 48.58 11.55 -4.48
N MET A 824 48.14 12.79 -4.72
CA MET A 824 49.01 13.96 -4.79
C MET A 824 49.62 14.30 -3.43
N GLU A 825 48.84 14.24 -2.35
CA GLU A 825 49.31 14.38 -0.97
C GLU A 825 50.34 13.30 -0.60
N GLN A 826 50.12 12.04 -0.97
CA GLN A 826 51.10 10.97 -0.76
C GLN A 826 52.41 11.23 -1.52
N ARG A 827 52.34 11.76 -2.74
CA ARG A 827 53.53 12.17 -3.49
C ARG A 827 54.24 13.36 -2.85
N LEU A 828 53.49 14.32 -2.31
CA LEU A 828 54.03 15.48 -1.60
C LEU A 828 54.74 15.08 -0.30
N ALA A 829 54.15 14.18 0.48
CA ALA A 829 54.78 13.61 1.68
C ALA A 829 56.05 12.81 1.36
N SER A 830 56.05 12.07 0.24
CA SER A 830 57.24 11.38 -0.28
C SER A 830 58.35 12.37 -0.67
N LEU A 831 57.99 13.48 -1.33
CA LEU A 831 58.91 14.55 -1.70
C LEU A 831 59.46 15.26 -0.46
N GLU A 832 58.61 15.55 0.52
CA GLU A 832 59.01 16.18 1.78
C GLU A 832 59.97 15.29 2.58
N ALA A 833 59.72 13.98 2.62
CA ALA A 833 60.64 13.00 3.21
C ALA A 833 61.99 12.96 2.47
N GLN A 834 61.99 13.04 1.13
CA GLN A 834 63.21 13.15 0.34
C GLN A 834 63.95 14.46 0.62
N VAL A 835 63.26 15.60 0.68
CA VAL A 835 63.84 16.90 0.97
C VAL A 835 64.45 16.92 2.38
N ALA A 836 63.76 16.35 3.36
CA ALA A 836 64.28 16.20 4.73
C ALA A 836 65.53 15.31 4.77
N GLN A 837 65.57 14.22 3.98
CA GLN A 837 66.72 13.34 3.88
C GLN A 837 67.90 14.03 3.19
N THR A 838 67.65 14.80 2.12
CA THR A 838 68.70 15.60 1.45
C THR A 838 69.20 16.74 2.32
N SER A 839 68.33 17.36 3.13
CA SER A 839 68.70 18.39 4.09
C SER A 839 69.64 17.84 5.16
N ARG A 840 69.34 16.65 5.71
CA ARG A 840 70.23 15.96 6.66
C ARG A 840 71.57 15.58 6.03
N ALA A 841 71.57 15.11 4.78
CA ALA A 841 72.81 14.78 4.07
C ALA A 841 73.65 16.03 3.78
N LEU A 842 73.04 17.13 3.33
CA LEU A 842 73.71 18.42 3.13
C LEU A 842 74.25 18.99 4.44
N HIS A 843 73.48 18.87 5.53
CA HIS A 843 73.92 19.29 6.85
C HIS A 843 75.16 18.50 7.29
N TRP A 844 75.16 17.17 7.07
CA TRP A 844 76.31 16.31 7.32
C TRP A 844 77.53 16.69 6.47
N ILE A 845 77.35 16.95 5.17
CA ILE A 845 78.43 17.41 4.28
C ILE A 845 79.00 18.75 4.75
N MET A 846 78.14 19.68 5.15
CA MET A 846 78.55 21.00 5.61
C MET A 846 79.33 20.93 6.94
N THR A 847 78.93 20.05 7.85
CA THR A 847 79.70 19.79 9.08
C THR A 847 81.01 19.07 8.80
N ALA A 848 81.03 18.10 7.88
CA ALA A 848 82.25 17.38 7.50
C ALA A 848 83.29 18.29 6.80
N LEU A 849 82.83 19.24 5.99
CA LEU A 849 83.71 20.22 5.33
C LEU A 849 84.23 21.30 6.28
N ARG A 850 83.44 21.68 7.29
CA ARG A 850 83.84 22.68 8.30
C ARG A 850 84.98 22.18 9.19
N ASP A 851 85.03 20.88 9.46
CA ASP A 851 85.92 20.32 10.48
C ASP A 851 87.29 19.86 9.94
N SER A 852 87.62 20.10 8.65
CA SER A 852 88.96 19.95 8.06
C SER A 852 89.72 18.66 8.43
N GLY A 853 89.11 17.48 8.20
CA GLY A 853 89.79 16.20 8.37
C GLY A 853 88.90 15.01 8.03
N PHE A 854 89.23 14.26 6.98
CA PHE A 854 88.59 12.98 6.68
C PHE A 854 89.05 11.92 7.69
N GLY A 855 88.27 11.74 8.76
CA GLY A 855 88.52 10.70 9.76
C GLY A 855 87.30 10.40 10.63
N SER A 856 86.49 9.42 10.20
CA SER A 856 85.64 8.50 10.99
C SER A 856 84.42 8.07 10.13
N GLU A 857 84.27 6.76 9.88
CA GLU A 857 83.16 6.18 9.09
C GLU A 857 81.83 6.03 9.86
N GLU A 858 81.72 6.55 11.08
CA GLU A 858 80.45 6.50 11.84
C GLU A 858 79.61 7.75 11.56
N GLY A 859 78.81 7.71 10.49
CA GLY A 859 77.78 8.74 10.24
C GLY A 859 77.30 8.94 8.79
N VAL A 860 77.66 8.08 7.84
CA VAL A 860 77.17 8.20 6.45
C VAL A 860 75.66 7.92 6.40
N PRO A 861 74.81 8.82 5.87
CA PRO A 861 73.41 8.51 5.63
C PRO A 861 73.31 7.50 4.48
N THR A 862 72.88 6.27 4.78
CA THR A 862 72.69 5.22 3.77
C THR A 862 71.56 5.60 2.80
N LEU A 863 71.89 5.75 1.52
CA LEU A 863 70.92 5.86 0.43
C LEU A 863 70.35 4.46 0.12
N ALA A 864 69.08 4.24 0.43
CA ALA A 864 68.37 3.04 -0.01
C ALA A 864 68.08 3.12 -1.53
N PRO A 865 68.21 2.01 -2.29
CA PRO A 865 68.05 2.02 -3.73
C PRO A 865 66.58 2.21 -4.13
N GLN A 866 66.34 3.15 -5.04
CA GLN A 866 65.07 3.36 -5.72
C GLN A 866 64.76 2.16 -6.65
N LYS A 867 63.69 1.42 -6.36
CA LYS A 867 62.96 0.71 -7.42
C LYS A 867 61.93 1.68 -8.00
N ALA A 868 62.26 2.24 -9.15
CA ALA A 868 61.25 2.74 -10.07
C ALA A 868 60.49 1.53 -10.64
N SER A 869 59.17 1.48 -10.48
CA SER A 869 58.33 0.75 -11.42
C SER A 869 57.52 1.77 -12.20
N GLU A 870 57.88 1.90 -13.47
CA GLU A 870 57.03 2.49 -14.50
C GLU A 870 55.69 1.76 -14.54
N GLY A 871 54.64 2.51 -14.87
CA GLY A 871 53.30 1.99 -14.98
C GLY A 871 53.18 0.96 -16.08
N GLN A 872 52.58 -0.17 -15.75
CA GLN A 872 51.91 -1.03 -16.71
C GLN A 872 50.61 -1.50 -16.07
N ASP A 873 49.50 -1.08 -16.69
CA ASP A 873 48.15 -1.49 -16.38
C ASP A 873 48.07 -3.02 -16.37
N HIS A 874 47.60 -3.58 -15.25
CA HIS A 874 47.11 -4.95 -15.21
C HIS A 874 45.63 -4.93 -14.85
N GLU A 875 44.84 -5.31 -15.86
CA GLU A 875 43.46 -5.72 -15.75
C GLU A 875 43.27 -6.69 -14.57
N LEU A 876 42.18 -6.43 -13.86
CA LEU A 876 41.61 -7.27 -12.82
C LEU A 876 41.19 -8.61 -13.41
N ASP A 877 42.03 -9.63 -13.30
CA ASP A 877 41.49 -10.98 -13.09
C ASP A 877 42.46 -11.86 -12.29
N SER A 878 41.87 -12.65 -11.38
CA SER A 878 42.53 -13.69 -10.57
C SER A 878 43.58 -13.27 -9.51
N ARG A 879 43.17 -12.47 -8.50
CA ARG A 879 43.73 -12.67 -7.16
C ARG A 879 43.22 -14.01 -6.64
N GLN A 880 43.98 -15.07 -6.91
CA GLN A 880 43.96 -16.28 -6.08
C GLN A 880 43.98 -15.82 -4.62
N LYS A 881 42.96 -16.25 -3.88
CA LYS A 881 42.93 -16.19 -2.43
C LYS A 881 44.26 -16.75 -1.94
N ALA A 882 45.17 -15.87 -1.53
CA ALA A 882 46.11 -16.19 -0.49
C ALA A 882 45.23 -16.51 0.71
N ASP A 883 44.88 -17.79 0.85
CA ASP A 883 44.29 -18.30 2.07
C ASP A 883 45.14 -17.76 3.20
N ALA A 884 44.50 -17.02 4.09
CA ALA A 884 45.10 -16.47 5.28
C ALA A 884 45.88 -17.59 5.96
N VAL A 885 47.22 -17.51 5.93
CA VAL A 885 48.06 -18.25 6.86
C VAL A 885 47.58 -17.80 8.23
N GLY A 886 46.75 -18.64 8.86
CA GLY A 886 46.08 -18.30 10.11
C GLY A 886 47.14 -17.97 11.16
N ASP A 887 46.82 -17.02 12.04
CA ASP A 887 47.63 -16.75 13.24
C ASP A 887 48.00 -18.09 13.87
N THR A 888 49.28 -18.45 13.83
CA THR A 888 49.82 -19.73 14.33
C THR A 888 49.76 -19.86 15.85
N HIS A 889 49.30 -18.82 16.53
CA HIS A 889 49.33 -18.67 17.98
C HIS A 889 47.94 -18.81 18.59
N HIS A 890 47.86 -19.33 19.82
CA HIS A 890 46.62 -19.38 20.59
C HIS A 890 46.06 -17.96 20.83
N VAL A 891 44.76 -17.79 20.61
CA VAL A 891 44.05 -16.52 20.78
C VAL A 891 43.15 -16.58 22.00
N ASN A 892 42.36 -17.65 22.16
CA ASN A 892 41.40 -17.77 23.25
C ASN A 892 42.10 -17.82 24.61
N ALA A 893 43.25 -18.49 24.69
CA ALA A 893 44.08 -18.56 25.89
C ALA A 893 44.66 -17.20 26.32
N ARG A 894 44.66 -16.17 25.45
CA ARG A 894 45.17 -14.82 25.74
C ARG A 894 44.07 -13.79 26.01
N HIS A 895 42.81 -14.19 26.18
CA HIS A 895 41.77 -13.25 26.62
C HIS A 895 42.15 -12.63 27.98
N LEU A 896 41.97 -11.31 28.12
CA LEU A 896 42.44 -10.58 29.30
C LEU A 896 41.81 -11.07 30.60
N LEU A 897 40.52 -11.43 30.59
CA LEU A 897 39.83 -11.95 31.77
C LEU A 897 39.87 -13.47 31.76
N TYR A 898 40.31 -14.08 32.87
CA TYR A 898 40.28 -15.54 33.02
C TYR A 898 38.84 -16.02 33.33
N PRO A 899 38.33 -17.08 32.65
CA PRO A 899 36.95 -17.53 32.82
C PRO A 899 36.57 -17.84 34.26
N ASP A 900 35.33 -17.52 34.65
CA ASP A 900 34.74 -17.79 35.97
C ASP A 900 35.55 -17.24 37.17
N SER A 901 36.38 -16.21 36.94
CA SER A 901 37.20 -15.55 37.97
C SER A 901 37.31 -14.04 37.73
N HIS A 902 37.83 -13.30 38.72
CA HIS A 902 38.14 -11.87 38.58
C HIS A 902 39.60 -11.61 38.19
N VAL A 903 40.38 -12.65 37.89
CA VAL A 903 41.82 -12.53 37.59
C VAL A 903 42.04 -12.07 36.15
N THR A 904 42.87 -11.04 35.98
CA THR A 904 43.31 -10.57 34.68
C THR A 904 44.66 -11.14 34.32
N ARG A 905 44.81 -11.56 33.06
CA ARG A 905 46.07 -12.02 32.50
C ARG A 905 46.97 -10.84 32.16
N PHE A 906 48.27 -11.07 32.22
CA PHE A 906 49.26 -10.16 31.66
C PHE A 906 49.07 -10.04 30.13
N PRO A 907 49.13 -8.83 29.56
CA PRO A 907 48.92 -8.64 28.13
C PRO A 907 50.08 -9.21 27.30
N VAL A 908 49.79 -10.18 26.44
CA VAL A 908 50.78 -10.79 25.53
C VAL A 908 50.41 -10.49 24.07
N PRO A 909 51.09 -9.52 23.43
CA PRO A 909 50.96 -9.26 21.99
C PRO A 909 51.42 -10.46 21.15
N ASN A 910 50.92 -10.56 19.91
CA ASN A 910 51.27 -11.67 18.99
C ASN A 910 52.78 -11.89 18.82
N GLU A 911 53.59 -10.84 18.73
CA GLU A 911 55.05 -10.92 18.56
C GLU A 911 55.80 -11.51 19.78
N LYS A 912 55.21 -11.48 20.98
CA LYS A 912 55.83 -11.96 22.24
C LYS A 912 55.28 -13.31 22.72
N VAL A 913 54.45 -13.98 21.93
CA VAL A 913 53.88 -15.29 22.28
C VAL A 913 54.93 -16.40 22.36
N PRO A 914 55.82 -16.59 21.36
CA PRO A 914 56.80 -17.68 21.39
C PRO A 914 57.79 -17.52 22.55
N TRP A 915 58.11 -18.63 23.24
CA TRP A 915 59.07 -18.61 24.35
C TRP A 915 60.47 -18.14 23.92
N ASP A 916 60.86 -18.43 22.69
CA ASP A 916 62.15 -18.06 22.08
C ASP A 916 62.33 -16.54 21.94
N THR A 917 61.24 -15.77 21.92
CA THR A 917 61.29 -14.31 21.86
C THR A 917 61.51 -13.72 23.25
N GLU A 918 62.49 -12.85 23.40
CA GLU A 918 62.75 -12.13 24.65
C GLU A 918 61.60 -11.18 25.02
N PHE A 919 61.17 -11.25 26.28
CA PHE A 919 60.13 -10.39 26.85
C PHE A 919 60.45 -10.00 28.31
N LEU A 920 61.30 -8.98 28.46
CA LEU A 920 61.91 -8.61 29.75
C LEU A 920 60.91 -8.17 30.84
N ILE A 921 59.80 -7.54 30.45
CA ILE A 921 58.78 -7.05 31.40
C ILE A 921 57.70 -8.09 31.73
N TYR A 922 57.88 -9.35 31.30
CA TYR A 922 56.86 -10.38 31.45
C TYR A 922 56.75 -10.89 32.89
N ASP A 923 55.75 -10.39 33.63
CA ASP A 923 55.44 -10.81 35.00
C ASP A 923 53.96 -11.21 35.14
N PRO A 924 53.59 -12.44 34.73
CA PRO A 924 52.21 -12.92 34.80
C PRO A 924 51.77 -13.26 36.23
N PRO A 925 50.53 -12.92 36.62
CA PRO A 925 50.01 -13.29 37.94
C PRO A 925 49.91 -14.81 38.09
N PHE A 926 50.14 -15.31 39.31
CA PHE A 926 50.00 -16.72 39.65
C PHE A 926 48.58 -17.00 40.17
N TYR A 927 47.84 -17.88 39.49
CA TYR A 927 46.47 -18.25 39.87
C TYR A 927 46.24 -19.76 39.76
N THR A 928 45.62 -20.34 40.79
CA THR A 928 45.19 -21.74 40.84
C THR A 928 43.90 -21.82 41.66
N ASP A 929 42.86 -22.41 41.08
CA ASP A 929 41.52 -22.51 41.68
C ASP A 929 41.46 -23.60 42.76
N ASP A 930 40.83 -23.30 43.91
CA ASP A 930 40.67 -24.23 45.05
C ASP A 930 39.44 -25.11 44.83
N ARG A 931 39.65 -26.29 44.22
CA ARG A 931 38.58 -27.24 43.93
C ARG A 931 38.30 -28.12 45.15
N LYS A 932 37.02 -28.45 45.38
CA LYS A 932 36.57 -29.29 46.50
C LYS A 932 37.12 -30.73 46.46
N ASP A 933 37.55 -31.22 45.29
CA ASP A 933 38.06 -32.58 45.08
C ASP A 933 39.58 -32.68 45.30
N LYS A 934 40.05 -32.46 46.53
CA LYS A 934 41.50 -32.36 46.87
C LYS A 934 42.34 -33.63 46.62
N GLY A 935 41.72 -34.79 46.35
CA GLY A 935 42.42 -36.06 46.12
C GLY A 935 42.69 -36.45 44.66
N LEU A 936 42.19 -35.69 43.68
CA LEU A 936 42.23 -36.02 42.24
C LEU A 936 42.87 -34.92 41.36
N VAL A 937 43.39 -33.87 41.99
CA VAL A 937 43.84 -32.62 41.36
C VAL A 937 45.21 -32.27 41.92
N ASP A 938 46.07 -31.66 41.09
CA ASP A 938 47.41 -31.24 41.52
C ASP A 938 47.33 -30.16 42.63
N PRO A 939 48.33 -30.11 43.53
CA PRO A 939 48.31 -29.27 44.73
C PRO A 939 48.14 -27.77 44.41
N VAL A 940 47.53 -27.06 45.37
CA VAL A 940 47.29 -25.62 45.30
C VAL A 940 48.49 -24.90 45.92
N GLY A 941 49.41 -24.38 45.10
CA GLY A 941 50.55 -23.56 45.57
C GLY A 941 51.78 -23.62 44.68
N ASN A 942 52.74 -22.73 44.93
CA ASN A 942 54.06 -22.64 44.26
C ASN A 942 55.19 -23.26 45.09
N ALA A 943 54.88 -23.96 46.19
CA ALA A 943 55.89 -24.54 47.07
C ALA A 943 56.65 -25.67 46.35
N LEU A 944 57.97 -25.50 46.19
CA LEU A 944 58.86 -26.43 45.47
C LEU A 944 58.77 -27.88 46.00
N GLU A 945 58.53 -28.06 47.30
CA GLU A 945 58.41 -29.38 47.94
C GLU A 945 57.18 -30.17 47.47
N ALA A 946 56.06 -29.50 47.19
CA ALA A 946 54.83 -30.14 46.71
C ALA A 946 54.86 -30.45 45.20
N LEU A 947 55.69 -29.74 44.43
CA LEU A 947 55.83 -29.87 42.98
C LEU A 947 56.91 -30.88 42.56
N ALA A 948 57.90 -31.14 43.43
CA ALA A 948 59.01 -32.08 43.17
C ALA A 948 58.57 -33.55 43.05
N GLY A 949 57.38 -33.92 43.54
CA GLY A 949 56.83 -35.27 43.47
C GLY A 949 56.18 -35.66 42.14
N ILE A 950 56.11 -34.75 41.16
CA ILE A 950 55.39 -34.95 39.89
C ILE A 950 56.36 -35.39 38.78
N SER A 951 56.03 -36.48 38.08
CA SER A 951 56.81 -36.96 36.92
C SER A 951 56.30 -36.38 35.59
N TYR A 952 56.92 -35.30 35.12
CA TYR A 952 56.60 -34.66 33.83
C TYR A 952 57.11 -35.47 32.64
N ASN A 953 56.45 -35.33 31.48
CA ASN A 953 56.74 -36.07 30.23
C ASN A 953 56.67 -37.62 30.36
N ALA A 954 56.05 -38.14 31.42
CA ALA A 954 55.86 -39.56 31.68
C ALA A 954 54.39 -39.85 32.09
N VAL A 955 54.07 -41.13 32.27
CA VAL A 955 52.78 -41.53 32.87
C VAL A 955 52.97 -41.58 34.39
N ASP A 956 52.32 -40.65 35.08
CA ASP A 956 52.47 -40.37 36.51
C ASP A 956 51.33 -41.04 37.28
N GLY A 957 51.53 -42.30 37.68
CA GLY A 957 50.48 -43.12 38.28
C GLY A 957 49.30 -43.32 37.30
N PRO A 958 48.07 -42.87 37.64
CA PRO A 958 46.91 -42.98 36.75
C PRO A 958 46.77 -41.83 35.74
N ILE A 959 47.64 -40.81 35.78
CA ILE A 959 47.56 -39.60 34.95
C ILE A 959 48.61 -39.67 33.84
N ASP A 960 48.18 -39.58 32.57
CA ASP A 960 49.11 -39.40 31.45
C ASP A 960 49.47 -37.91 31.35
N ARG A 961 50.73 -37.58 31.63
CA ARG A 961 51.25 -36.20 31.53
C ARG A 961 52.05 -35.98 30.26
N ARG A 962 52.03 -36.88 29.28
CA ARG A 962 52.77 -36.73 28.01
C ARG A 962 51.96 -35.90 27.02
N SER A 963 52.58 -34.90 26.41
CA SER A 963 51.92 -34.10 25.39
C SER A 963 51.90 -34.82 24.03
N PHE A 964 50.81 -34.67 23.28
CA PHE A 964 50.73 -35.07 21.87
C PHE A 964 51.63 -34.23 20.95
N HIS A 965 52.09 -33.06 21.40
CA HIS A 965 53.03 -32.21 20.66
C HIS A 965 54.51 -32.61 20.85
N GLY A 966 54.81 -33.54 21.77
CA GLY A 966 56.17 -33.97 22.08
C GLY A 966 56.59 -33.64 23.52
N LEU A 967 57.90 -33.60 23.76
CA LEU A 967 58.47 -33.27 25.07
C LEU A 967 58.33 -31.77 25.33
N TYR A 968 57.69 -31.39 26.44
CA TYR A 968 57.61 -29.99 26.85
C TYR A 968 58.71 -29.65 27.88
N ALA A 969 59.14 -28.39 27.86
CA ALA A 969 60.13 -27.86 28.80
C ALA A 969 59.53 -27.70 30.20
N VAL A 970 60.35 -27.91 31.23
CA VAL A 970 60.00 -27.69 32.63
C VAL A 970 60.99 -26.68 33.21
N GLN A 971 60.49 -25.56 33.70
CA GLN A 971 61.26 -24.46 34.28
C GLN A 971 60.72 -24.18 35.69
N GLU A 972 61.60 -24.06 36.69
CA GLU A 972 61.20 -23.86 38.09
C GLU A 972 60.19 -24.91 38.60
N ALA A 973 60.37 -26.19 38.23
CA ALA A 973 59.48 -27.31 38.56
C ALA A 973 58.03 -27.18 38.00
N LEU A 974 57.80 -26.26 37.05
CA LEU A 974 56.52 -26.11 36.35
C LEU A 974 56.71 -26.34 34.85
N PRO A 975 55.75 -27.02 34.18
CA PRO A 975 55.82 -27.22 32.74
C PRO A 975 55.52 -25.90 32.00
N LEU A 976 56.09 -25.73 30.82
CA LEU A 976 55.82 -24.60 29.94
C LEU A 976 54.89 -25.03 28.80
N ASN A 977 53.87 -24.21 28.53
CA ASN A 977 52.93 -24.44 27.45
C ASN A 977 53.65 -24.48 26.09
N PRO A 978 53.51 -25.56 25.29
CA PRO A 978 54.24 -25.73 24.04
C PRO A 978 53.88 -24.68 22.98
N MET A 979 52.72 -24.01 23.09
CA MET A 979 52.27 -23.00 22.12
C MET A 979 52.68 -21.56 22.46
N GLY A 980 53.34 -21.34 23.61
CA GLY A 980 53.86 -20.04 24.04
C GLY A 980 53.20 -19.44 25.27
N ARG A 981 53.55 -18.18 25.56
CA ARG A 981 53.05 -17.39 26.69
C ARG A 981 51.55 -17.13 26.60
N THR A 982 50.85 -17.26 27.72
CA THR A 982 49.40 -16.98 27.86
C THR A 982 49.10 -15.78 28.74
N GLY A 983 50.07 -15.35 29.57
CA GLY A 983 49.92 -14.23 30.51
C GLY A 983 49.37 -14.62 31.88
N LEU A 984 49.35 -15.91 32.23
CA LEU A 984 48.90 -16.39 33.54
C LEU A 984 49.71 -17.61 33.98
N ARG A 985 50.30 -17.57 35.18
CA ARG A 985 51.01 -18.71 35.79
C ARG A 985 50.09 -19.51 36.70
N GLY A 986 50.46 -20.75 36.96
CA GLY A 986 49.71 -21.68 37.80
C GLY A 986 48.76 -22.58 37.00
N ARG A 987 48.00 -23.42 37.70
CA ARG A 987 47.09 -24.41 37.10
C ARG A 987 45.78 -23.78 36.59
N GLY A 988 45.43 -22.60 37.09
CA GLY A 988 44.10 -22.02 36.88
C GLY A 988 43.00 -22.97 37.36
N SER A 989 41.97 -23.15 36.52
CA SER A 989 40.81 -24.03 36.80
C SER A 989 40.99 -25.50 36.33
N LEU A 990 42.09 -25.83 35.65
CA LEU A 990 42.33 -27.16 35.09
C LEU A 990 42.68 -28.19 36.18
N GLY A 991 42.64 -29.49 35.88
CA GLY A 991 42.86 -30.53 36.89
C GLY A 991 44.33 -30.73 37.24
N TRP A 992 45.21 -30.62 36.26
CA TRP A 992 46.62 -30.99 36.39
C TRP A 992 47.53 -29.97 35.69
N PHE A 993 48.77 -29.86 36.16
CA PHE A 993 49.84 -29.16 35.45
C PHE A 993 50.26 -29.96 34.20
N GLY A 994 50.56 -29.25 33.12
CA GLY A 994 50.87 -29.82 31.81
C GLY A 994 49.62 -30.13 30.98
N PRO A 995 49.66 -31.18 30.13
CA PRO A 995 48.55 -31.51 29.24
C PRO A 995 47.38 -32.14 30.00
N ASN A 996 46.18 -31.62 29.76
CA ASN A 996 44.92 -32.17 30.26
C ASN A 996 44.20 -32.84 29.08
N HIS A 997 44.32 -34.16 28.99
CA HIS A 997 43.75 -34.92 27.87
C HIS A 997 42.22 -35.01 27.94
N THR A 998 41.58 -34.73 26.81
CA THR A 998 40.13 -34.79 26.62
C THR A 998 39.78 -35.61 25.38
N LEU A 999 38.56 -36.13 25.32
CA LEU A 999 38.06 -36.88 24.18
C LEU A 999 36.77 -36.23 23.66
N GLN A 1000 36.71 -36.00 22.35
CA GLN A 1000 35.57 -35.40 21.66
C GLN A 1000 35.00 -36.34 20.59
N PRO A 1001 33.93 -37.07 20.90
CA PRO A 1001 33.19 -37.81 19.88
C PRO A 1001 32.37 -36.85 19.01
N VAL A 1002 32.61 -36.87 17.70
CA VAL A 1002 31.83 -36.13 16.70
C VAL A 1002 30.92 -37.12 15.97
N ILE A 1003 29.67 -37.20 16.45
CA ILE A 1003 28.67 -38.11 15.91
C ILE A 1003 27.93 -37.41 14.77
N THR A 1004 28.01 -37.95 13.56
CA THR A 1004 27.44 -37.33 12.35
C THR A 1004 26.56 -38.27 11.55
N ARG A 1005 25.62 -37.71 10.78
CA ARG A 1005 24.79 -38.42 9.79
C ARG A 1005 24.47 -37.50 8.61
N TRP A 1006 24.01 -38.06 7.48
CA TRP A 1006 23.52 -37.24 6.36
C TRP A 1006 22.14 -36.62 6.65
N ARG A 1007 21.99 -35.32 6.36
CA ARG A 1007 20.67 -34.66 6.36
C ARG A 1007 19.83 -35.19 5.20
N ARG A 1008 18.57 -35.53 5.46
CA ARG A 1008 17.67 -36.14 4.47
C ARG A 1008 16.34 -35.36 4.36
N ASN A 1009 15.75 -35.30 3.16
CA ASN A 1009 14.43 -34.71 2.90
C ASN A 1009 13.29 -35.67 3.34
N GLN A 1010 12.04 -35.23 3.22
CA GLN A 1010 10.86 -36.07 3.50
C GLN A 1010 10.84 -37.36 2.66
N ASP A 1011 11.39 -37.34 1.45
CA ASP A 1011 11.50 -38.50 0.55
C ASP A 1011 12.70 -39.42 0.85
N GLY A 1012 13.50 -39.13 1.89
CA GLY A 1012 14.68 -39.93 2.25
C GLY A 1012 15.94 -39.67 1.38
N ALA A 1013 15.91 -38.70 0.46
CA ALA A 1013 17.08 -38.28 -0.31
C ALA A 1013 18.04 -37.39 0.49
N ILE A 1014 19.35 -37.47 0.25
CA ILE A 1014 20.37 -36.62 0.92
C ILE A 1014 20.19 -35.17 0.46
N CYS A 1015 20.08 -34.25 1.41
CA CYS A 1015 20.01 -32.83 1.10
C CYS A 1015 21.38 -32.32 0.63
N ARG A 1016 21.40 -31.51 -0.42
CA ARG A 1016 22.59 -30.85 -0.94
C ARG A 1016 22.40 -29.34 -0.96
N LYS A 1017 23.49 -28.59 -0.78
CA LYS A 1017 23.54 -27.14 -0.95
C LYS A 1017 24.60 -26.85 -2.01
N SER A 1018 24.17 -26.33 -3.16
CA SER A 1018 24.97 -26.34 -4.39
C SER A 1018 25.39 -27.79 -4.72
N ILE A 1019 26.69 -28.08 -4.81
CA ILE A 1019 27.23 -29.41 -5.16
C ILE A 1019 27.49 -30.28 -3.91
N LYS A 1020 27.62 -29.67 -2.72
CA LYS A 1020 28.05 -30.37 -1.50
C LYS A 1020 26.87 -30.96 -0.71
N LYS A 1021 27.11 -32.11 -0.08
CA LYS A 1021 26.14 -32.79 0.81
C LYS A 1021 26.04 -32.09 2.16
N MET A 1022 24.86 -32.13 2.79
CA MET A 1022 24.65 -31.56 4.12
C MET A 1022 24.75 -32.62 5.23
N LEU A 1023 25.56 -32.34 6.25
CA LEU A 1023 25.70 -33.17 7.45
C LEU A 1023 24.81 -32.66 8.59
N GLU A 1024 24.43 -33.58 9.46
CA GLU A 1024 23.91 -33.30 10.80
C GLU A 1024 24.88 -33.85 11.85
N VAL A 1025 25.07 -33.11 12.93
CA VAL A 1025 25.89 -33.47 14.08
C VAL A 1025 25.04 -33.49 15.35
N LEU A 1026 25.31 -34.43 16.25
CA LEU A 1026 24.66 -34.47 17.57
C LEU A 1026 25.32 -33.45 18.51
N VAL A 1027 24.52 -32.53 19.05
CA VAL A 1027 25.00 -31.47 19.95
C VAL A 1027 24.20 -31.42 21.25
N VAL A 1028 24.81 -30.89 22.30
CA VAL A 1028 24.25 -30.80 23.65
C VAL A 1028 24.31 -29.35 24.12
N LYS A 1029 23.21 -28.86 24.71
CA LYS A 1029 23.17 -27.55 25.38
C LYS A 1029 23.04 -27.74 26.88
N HIS A 1030 23.91 -27.05 27.61
CA HIS A 1030 23.84 -26.97 29.08
C HIS A 1030 22.97 -25.76 29.48
N PRO A 1031 22.12 -25.85 30.51
CA PRO A 1031 21.21 -24.75 30.87
C PRO A 1031 21.93 -23.45 31.27
N LEU A 1032 23.11 -23.56 31.89
CA LEU A 1032 23.95 -22.40 32.27
C LEU A 1032 24.83 -21.86 31.12
N SER A 1033 24.86 -22.53 29.96
CA SER A 1033 25.69 -22.11 28.82
C SER A 1033 24.80 -21.64 27.67
N GLU A 1034 25.09 -20.45 27.15
CA GLU A 1034 24.39 -19.95 25.97
C GLU A 1034 24.76 -20.72 24.68
N SER A 1035 25.97 -21.29 24.63
CA SER A 1035 26.52 -22.01 23.48
C SER A 1035 26.22 -23.51 23.52
N TRP A 1036 26.14 -24.11 22.32
CA TRP A 1036 26.10 -25.56 22.17
C TRP A 1036 27.50 -26.16 22.27
N ALA A 1037 27.57 -27.41 22.68
CA ALA A 1037 28.82 -28.16 22.76
C ALA A 1037 28.68 -29.55 22.15
N LEU A 1038 29.80 -30.08 21.67
CA LEU A 1038 29.90 -31.50 21.35
C LEU A 1038 29.77 -32.33 22.64
N PRO A 1039 29.24 -33.56 22.58
CA PRO A 1039 29.09 -34.45 23.72
C PRO A 1039 30.44 -35.07 24.16
N GLY A 1040 31.48 -34.23 24.32
CA GLY A 1040 32.83 -34.61 24.73
C GLY A 1040 33.28 -33.96 26.04
N GLY A 1041 34.49 -34.26 26.49
CA GLY A 1041 35.05 -33.65 27.69
C GLY A 1041 36.22 -34.41 28.30
N SER A 1042 36.56 -34.04 29.53
CA SER A 1042 37.60 -34.72 30.32
C SER A 1042 37.20 -36.17 30.61
N ARG A 1043 38.19 -37.06 30.55
CA ARG A 1043 38.09 -38.46 30.95
C ARG A 1043 38.59 -38.58 32.38
N GLU A 1044 37.91 -39.38 33.20
CA GLU A 1044 38.48 -39.78 34.48
C GLU A 1044 39.61 -40.78 34.25
N PRO A 1045 40.63 -40.79 35.12
CA PRO A 1045 41.70 -41.78 35.05
C PRO A 1045 41.12 -43.21 35.04
N GLY A 1046 41.48 -44.02 34.05
CA GLY A 1046 40.98 -45.40 33.88
C GLY A 1046 39.66 -45.56 33.11
N GLU A 1047 38.98 -44.46 32.72
CA GLU A 1047 37.70 -44.54 31.99
C GLU A 1047 37.84 -44.25 30.48
N MET A 1048 37.07 -44.95 29.65
CA MET A 1048 37.03 -44.76 28.18
C MET A 1048 36.06 -43.67 27.71
N LEU A 1049 34.96 -43.43 28.42
CA LEU A 1049 33.90 -42.51 27.99
C LEU A 1049 34.01 -41.14 28.69
N PRO A 1050 33.81 -40.01 27.99
CA PRO A 1050 33.82 -38.68 28.60
C PRO A 1050 32.66 -38.45 29.56
N ARG A 1051 32.88 -37.64 30.61
CA ARG A 1051 31.86 -37.29 31.61
C ARG A 1051 30.58 -36.70 31.01
N LYS A 1052 30.67 -35.80 30.03
CA LYS A 1052 29.48 -35.16 29.42
C LYS A 1052 28.64 -36.16 28.62
N LEU A 1053 29.29 -37.08 27.93
CA LEU A 1053 28.61 -38.12 27.15
C LEU A 1053 27.81 -39.07 28.05
N LYS A 1054 28.39 -39.47 29.19
CA LYS A 1054 27.73 -40.33 30.18
C LYS A 1054 26.45 -39.74 30.77
N ARG A 1055 26.33 -38.41 30.84
CA ARG A 1055 25.12 -37.72 31.31
C ARG A 1055 23.98 -37.71 30.28
N VAL A 1056 24.30 -37.97 29.02
CA VAL A 1056 23.37 -37.94 27.88
C VAL A 1056 23.00 -39.35 27.38
N LEU A 1057 23.82 -40.35 27.66
CA LEU A 1057 23.59 -41.74 27.29
C LEU A 1057 23.18 -42.60 28.48
N ARG A 1058 22.13 -43.42 28.30
CA ARG A 1058 21.77 -44.47 29.28
C ARG A 1058 22.93 -45.43 29.53
N ARG A 1059 23.07 -45.86 30.78
CA ARG A 1059 24.16 -46.74 31.26
C ARG A 1059 24.27 -48.05 30.48
N GLU A 1060 23.13 -48.59 30.05
CA GLU A 1060 23.00 -49.81 29.25
C GLU A 1060 23.71 -49.72 27.89
N PHE A 1061 23.85 -48.52 27.31
CA PHE A 1061 24.44 -48.33 25.98
C PHE A 1061 25.94 -48.00 26.02
N TRP A 1062 26.53 -47.86 27.21
CA TRP A 1062 27.94 -47.44 27.34
C TRP A 1062 28.91 -48.41 26.69
N SER A 1063 28.74 -49.72 26.87
CA SER A 1063 29.62 -50.75 26.27
C SER A 1063 29.49 -50.77 24.73
N SER A 1064 28.28 -50.63 24.21
CA SER A 1064 28.02 -50.57 22.77
C SER A 1064 28.64 -49.31 22.15
N PHE A 1065 28.53 -48.16 22.84
CA PHE A 1065 29.13 -46.92 22.36
C PHE A 1065 30.67 -46.94 22.44
N GLN A 1066 31.26 -47.64 23.41
CA GLN A 1066 32.71 -47.86 23.46
C GLN A 1066 33.21 -48.59 22.21
N ASN A 1067 32.49 -49.60 21.74
CA ASN A 1067 32.83 -50.29 20.49
C ASN A 1067 32.74 -49.34 19.28
N LEU A 1068 31.72 -48.48 19.23
CA LEU A 1068 31.60 -47.45 18.18
C LEU A 1068 32.74 -46.43 18.21
N LEU A 1069 33.23 -46.06 19.39
CA LEU A 1069 34.41 -45.18 19.53
C LEU A 1069 35.68 -45.83 19.00
N VAL A 1070 35.87 -47.14 19.22
CA VAL A 1070 37.03 -47.89 18.71
C VAL A 1070 36.97 -48.02 17.18
N GLN A 1071 35.77 -48.15 16.61
CA GLN A 1071 35.56 -48.19 15.15
C GLN A 1071 35.60 -46.82 14.48
N GLY A 1072 35.53 -45.73 15.25
CA GLY A 1072 35.50 -44.37 14.74
C GLY A 1072 36.85 -43.92 14.17
N THR A 1073 36.81 -42.96 13.25
CA THR A 1073 38.02 -42.41 12.62
C THR A 1073 38.58 -41.23 13.43
N GLU A 1074 39.86 -41.24 13.75
CA GLU A 1074 40.54 -40.09 14.38
C GLU A 1074 40.64 -38.93 13.37
N VAL A 1075 40.10 -37.76 13.75
CA VAL A 1075 40.07 -36.56 12.89
C VAL A 1075 41.05 -35.49 13.35
N TYR A 1076 41.28 -35.41 14.66
CA TYR A 1076 42.21 -34.45 15.24
C TYR A 1076 42.82 -34.98 16.52
N LYS A 1077 44.12 -34.75 16.69
CA LYS A 1077 44.84 -35.03 17.93
C LYS A 1077 45.89 -33.95 18.13
N GLY A 1078 45.86 -33.29 19.28
CA GLY A 1078 46.81 -32.21 19.58
C GLY A 1078 46.27 -31.16 20.54
N TYR A 1079 46.97 -30.02 20.58
CA TYR A 1079 46.65 -28.87 21.43
C TYR A 1079 45.28 -28.26 21.07
N VAL A 1080 44.56 -27.77 22.08
CA VAL A 1080 43.31 -27.03 21.89
C VAL A 1080 43.44 -25.66 22.53
N ASP A 1081 43.17 -24.60 21.75
CA ASP A 1081 43.18 -23.22 22.23
C ASP A 1081 41.96 -22.91 23.11
N ASP A 1082 42.03 -23.25 24.39
CA ASP A 1082 40.97 -23.07 25.37
C ASP A 1082 41.27 -21.83 26.26
N PRO A 1083 40.25 -21.00 26.59
CA PRO A 1083 40.46 -19.82 27.42
C PRO A 1083 40.91 -20.13 28.85
N ARG A 1084 40.88 -21.40 29.28
CA ARG A 1084 41.41 -21.84 30.58
C ARG A 1084 42.90 -22.19 30.56
N ASN A 1085 43.52 -22.31 29.38
CA ASN A 1085 44.94 -22.62 29.26
C ASN A 1085 45.80 -21.55 29.93
N THR A 1086 46.82 -21.94 30.66
CA THR A 1086 47.79 -21.08 31.33
C THR A 1086 49.19 -21.34 30.75
N ASP A 1087 50.20 -20.69 31.32
CA ASP A 1087 51.60 -20.97 31.00
C ASP A 1087 51.99 -22.38 31.45
N ASN A 1088 51.29 -22.95 32.44
CA ASN A 1088 51.66 -24.20 33.09
C ASN A 1088 50.62 -25.33 32.97
N ALA A 1089 49.46 -25.08 32.39
CA ALA A 1089 48.43 -26.10 32.18
C ALA A 1089 47.66 -25.82 30.90
N TRP A 1090 47.49 -26.82 30.04
CA TRP A 1090 46.76 -26.67 28.79
C TRP A 1090 45.92 -27.90 28.48
N ILE A 1091 45.00 -27.76 27.53
CA ILE A 1091 44.12 -28.84 27.09
C ILE A 1091 44.62 -29.42 25.78
N GLU A 1092 44.64 -30.75 25.73
CA GLU A 1092 44.82 -31.50 24.50
C GLU A 1092 43.62 -32.39 24.27
N THR A 1093 43.27 -32.60 23.01
CA THR A 1093 42.09 -33.39 22.68
C THR A 1093 42.37 -34.40 21.60
N VAL A 1094 41.65 -35.53 21.68
CA VAL A 1094 41.48 -36.46 20.58
C VAL A 1094 40.03 -36.33 20.11
N ALA A 1095 39.83 -35.99 18.84
CA ALA A 1095 38.54 -35.94 18.20
C ALA A 1095 38.34 -37.18 17.33
N ILE A 1096 37.32 -37.97 17.65
CA ILE A 1096 36.96 -39.20 16.92
C ILE A 1096 35.63 -38.96 16.23
N SER A 1097 35.59 -39.12 14.90
CA SER A 1097 34.34 -39.04 14.15
C SER A 1097 33.70 -40.40 14.02
N ILE A 1098 32.41 -40.45 14.35
CA ILE A 1098 31.53 -41.60 14.15
C ILE A 1098 30.48 -41.15 13.14
N HIS A 1099 30.47 -41.76 11.95
CA HIS A 1099 29.58 -41.35 10.86
C HIS A 1099 28.60 -42.46 10.50
N PHE A 1100 27.32 -42.12 10.49
CA PHE A 1100 26.23 -43.01 10.08
C PHE A 1100 25.78 -42.68 8.65
N PRO A 1101 26.11 -43.53 7.64
CA PRO A 1101 25.78 -43.26 6.24
C PRO A 1101 24.28 -43.47 5.92
N ASP A 1102 23.63 -44.42 6.59
CA ASP A 1102 22.26 -44.86 6.29
C ASP A 1102 21.30 -44.70 7.48
N GLN A 1103 20.01 -44.39 7.20
CA GLN A 1103 18.97 -44.26 8.24
C GLN A 1103 18.52 -45.61 8.81
N SER A 1104 18.70 -46.69 8.06
CA SER A 1104 18.39 -48.07 8.48
C SER A 1104 19.44 -48.65 9.42
N ASP A 1105 20.52 -47.91 9.68
CA ASP A 1105 21.55 -48.34 10.60
C ASP A 1105 20.96 -48.61 11.99
N MET A 1106 21.09 -49.86 12.43
CA MET A 1106 20.56 -50.33 13.71
C MET A 1106 21.23 -49.61 14.88
N ASP A 1107 22.48 -49.18 14.73
CA ASP A 1107 23.22 -48.48 15.77
C ASP A 1107 22.78 -47.02 15.89
N LEU A 1108 22.36 -46.38 14.80
CA LEU A 1108 21.74 -45.05 14.84
C LEU A 1108 20.36 -45.09 15.51
N LYS A 1109 19.55 -46.11 15.23
CA LYS A 1109 18.24 -46.30 15.89
C LYS A 1109 18.40 -46.57 17.39
N ARG A 1110 19.34 -47.45 17.76
CA ARG A 1110 19.69 -47.71 19.17
C ARG A 1110 20.22 -46.47 19.87
N LEU A 1111 21.10 -45.70 19.22
CA LEU A 1111 21.58 -44.43 19.76
C LEU A 1111 20.41 -43.50 20.09
N ASN A 1112 19.50 -43.25 19.14
CA ASN A 1112 18.36 -42.36 19.35
C ASN A 1112 17.40 -42.85 20.45
N SER A 1113 17.21 -44.16 20.64
CA SER A 1113 16.37 -44.70 21.73
C SER A 1113 17.03 -44.61 23.11
N HIS A 1114 18.36 -44.53 23.18
CA HIS A 1114 19.12 -44.47 24.43
C HIS A 1114 19.64 -43.07 24.79
N LEU A 1115 19.32 -42.04 24.01
CA LEU A 1115 19.54 -40.64 24.38
C LEU A 1115 18.55 -40.25 25.50
N HIS A 1116 19.07 -39.89 26.67
CA HIS A 1116 18.29 -39.44 27.82
C HIS A 1116 19.03 -38.32 28.53
N THR A 1117 18.36 -37.19 28.74
CA THR A 1117 18.91 -36.06 29.51
C THR A 1117 18.69 -36.32 30.99
N CYS A 1118 19.76 -36.57 31.76
CA CYS A 1118 19.64 -36.81 33.21
C CYS A 1118 19.22 -35.56 34.00
N ASP A 1119 19.48 -34.36 33.47
CA ASP A 1119 19.14 -33.09 34.10
C ASP A 1119 17.95 -32.41 33.38
N PRO A 1120 16.95 -31.86 34.10
CA PRO A 1120 15.74 -31.24 33.51
C PRO A 1120 16.00 -29.95 32.71
N GLY A 1121 17.25 -29.51 32.60
CA GLY A 1121 17.66 -28.34 31.81
C GLY A 1121 18.62 -28.63 30.65
N MET A 1122 19.09 -29.87 30.46
CA MET A 1122 19.92 -30.21 29.30
C MET A 1122 19.05 -30.52 28.08
N SER A 1123 19.45 -30.02 26.90
CA SER A 1123 18.80 -30.37 25.63
C SER A 1123 19.81 -31.00 24.68
N VAL A 1124 19.36 -32.03 23.96
CA VAL A 1124 20.16 -32.81 23.02
C VAL A 1124 19.38 -32.87 21.71
N GLN A 1125 20.01 -32.48 20.61
CA GLN A 1125 19.37 -32.52 19.30
C GLN A 1125 20.38 -32.74 18.18
N TRP A 1126 19.89 -33.27 17.06
CA TRP A 1126 20.63 -33.29 15.80
C TRP A 1126 20.57 -31.91 15.16
N GLN A 1127 21.71 -31.39 14.74
CA GLN A 1127 21.82 -30.07 14.18
C GLN A 1127 22.57 -30.09 12.85
N VAL A 1128 22.08 -29.33 11.87
CA VAL A 1128 22.74 -29.19 10.57
C VAL A 1128 24.09 -28.50 10.75
N VAL A 1129 25.14 -29.08 10.17
CA VAL A 1129 26.49 -28.54 10.16
C VAL A 1129 26.54 -27.32 9.23
N ASP A 1130 26.99 -26.20 9.78
CA ASP A 1130 27.17 -24.91 9.10
C ASP A 1130 28.28 -24.16 9.85
N LYS A 1131 29.10 -23.35 9.16
CA LYS A 1131 30.07 -22.42 9.76
C LYS A 1131 29.46 -21.52 10.84
N ARG A 1132 28.16 -21.21 10.74
CA ARG A 1132 27.41 -20.32 11.66
C ARG A 1132 26.75 -21.02 12.84
N ILE A 1133 27.02 -22.31 13.04
CA ILE A 1133 26.45 -23.03 14.19
C ILE A 1133 26.97 -22.41 15.52
N PRO A 1134 26.12 -22.14 16.52
CA PRO A 1134 26.52 -21.54 17.80
C PRO A 1134 27.20 -22.57 18.71
N LEU A 1135 28.32 -23.10 18.24
CA LEU A 1135 29.19 -24.01 18.97
C LEU A 1135 30.36 -23.24 19.60
N TYR A 1136 30.85 -23.78 20.72
CA TYR A 1136 32.11 -23.36 21.30
C TYR A 1136 33.23 -23.27 20.25
N ALA A 1137 34.03 -22.20 20.26
CA ALA A 1137 34.95 -21.85 19.16
C ALA A 1137 35.87 -23.01 18.74
N ASN A 1138 36.35 -23.80 19.69
CA ASN A 1138 37.25 -24.93 19.46
C ASN A 1138 36.58 -26.12 18.79
N HIS A 1139 35.26 -26.28 18.97
CA HIS A 1139 34.51 -27.35 18.32
C HIS A 1139 34.27 -27.04 16.85
N LYS A 1140 34.23 -25.76 16.46
CA LYS A 1140 34.06 -25.34 15.06
C LYS A 1140 35.25 -25.77 14.20
N THR A 1141 36.48 -25.62 14.68
CA THR A 1141 37.67 -26.05 13.94
C THR A 1141 37.70 -27.57 13.74
N ILE A 1142 37.27 -28.32 14.75
CA ILE A 1142 37.12 -29.79 14.67
C ILE A 1142 36.04 -30.16 13.65
N LEU A 1143 34.87 -29.52 13.70
CA LEU A 1143 33.78 -29.76 12.74
C LEU A 1143 34.15 -29.39 11.31
N GLN A 1144 34.95 -28.36 11.10
CA GLN A 1144 35.47 -28.01 9.77
C GLN A 1144 36.32 -29.15 9.20
N LYS A 1145 37.19 -29.77 10.01
CA LYS A 1145 37.96 -30.95 9.61
C LYS A 1145 37.07 -32.16 9.31
N VAL A 1146 36.06 -32.40 10.14
CA VAL A 1146 35.07 -33.47 9.92
C VAL A 1146 34.27 -33.25 8.64
N ALA A 1147 33.82 -32.03 8.37
CA ALA A 1147 33.10 -31.70 7.14
C ALA A 1147 33.98 -31.87 5.90
N ALA A 1148 35.26 -31.51 5.98
CA ALA A 1148 36.24 -31.74 4.91
C ALA A 1148 36.45 -33.25 4.65
N LEU A 1149 36.53 -34.07 5.70
CA LEU A 1149 36.68 -35.53 5.59
C LEU A 1149 35.56 -36.18 4.77
N PHE A 1150 34.32 -35.70 4.91
CA PHE A 1150 33.17 -36.24 4.18
C PHE A 1150 32.77 -35.44 2.91
N GLY A 1151 33.54 -34.40 2.53
CA GLY A 1151 33.20 -33.53 1.39
C GLY A 1151 31.86 -32.78 1.59
N ALA A 1152 31.50 -32.49 2.84
CA ALA A 1152 30.25 -31.84 3.19
C ALA A 1152 30.34 -30.30 3.11
N PHE A 1153 29.18 -29.65 3.07
CA PHE A 1153 29.07 -28.20 3.18
C PHE A 1153 29.45 -27.74 4.61
N TYR A 1154 30.29 -26.71 4.72
CA TYR A 1154 30.66 -26.05 5.98
C TYR A 1154 30.67 -24.53 5.81
#